data_AF-A0A3P6B9G3-F1
#
_entry.id   AF-A0A3P6B9G3-F1
#
_cell.length_a   1.000
_cell.length_b   1.000
_cell.length_c   1.000
_cell.angle_alpha   90.00
_cell.angle_beta   90.00
_cell.angle_gamma   90.00
#
_symmetry.space_group_name_H-M   'P 1'
#
loop_
_entity.id
_entity.type
_entity.pdbx_description
1 polymer ?
#
loop_
_entity_poly.entity_id
_entity_poly.type
_entity_poly.pdbx_seq_one_letter_code
_entity_poly.pdbx_strand_id
1 'polypeptide(L)'
;MASLCASSAIAAISSPGFLGGKKLRLNKKLNVPAVSRSGTSVRAVAADPDRPIWFPGSTPPEWLDGSLPGDFGFDPLGLSSDPDSLKWNAQAELVHCRWAMLGAAGIFIPEFLTKIGILNTPSWYTAGEQEYFTDKTTLFVVELILIGWAEGRRWADIIKPGSVNTDPIFPNNKLTGTDVGYPGGLWFDPLGWGSGSPAKIKELRTKEIKNGRLAMLAVMGAWFQHIYTGTGPIDNLFAHLADPGHATIFAAFTPNVYATIVSHDGRAITIDGHRRVLLSGSIHYPRSTPEMWPDLIKKGKEGGLDAIETYVFWNAHEPTRRQYDFSGKLDLIRFLKTIQDEGLYGVLRIGPYACAEWNYGGFPVWLHNMPGMVFRTTNKAYMDEMQNFTTMIVDMVKKEKLFASQGGPIILAQIENEYGNVMGPYGESGKSYIKWCANMAQSLDVGVPWIMCQQNDAPQPMLNTCNGFYCDNFVPNNPNTPKMWTENWTGWFKQWGGKNPHRTTEDVAFSVARFFQRGGTFNNYYMYHGGTNFDRTAGGPYITTSYDYDAPLDEYGNLNQPKYGHLKQLHDVLHSMEKILTYGNISTIDFGNSASATIYKTEEGSSCFFGNGNETSDATISFQGESYVVPAWSVTILPDCKNEAFNTAKIITQTSMMVKKPNEAEDAPSTLKWSWRPENMDNFLLKGKGESTQTQLFDQKVVTNDQSDYLWYMTTVKFKKRDPISGKIMSLRVNSTAHVLHAFVNGKHIGNQHAENGKFNYIFEKDVKFKSGRNVIALLSITVGLANYGAFFESKPAGITGPIFITGRNGDETIVKDLSAHKWSYKTGLNGFENQLFRTESMSKWSVEGVPFNRTMTWYKATFKAPLGNDPVVVDLMGLGKGTAWVNGNNIGRYWPAFISSENGCNVKCNYKGAYHAEKCLTNCGEPTQRWYHVPRSFLNAQGDNTLVLFEEMGGNPSLVNFQTTRVGSVCANVNEKKIIELSCDRKPISAIKFASFGNPNGNCGSFEKGTCESSKNTVDILTQECVGKEKCSIDVSTEKFGAPDCSGATRRLAVEAIC
;
A
#
# COMPACT_ATOMS: atom_id res chain seq x y z
N MET A 1 31.44 29.11 39.21
CA MET A 1 31.15 30.30 38.38
C MET A 1 29.75 30.06 37.81
N ALA A 2 28.66 30.67 38.28
CA ALA A 2 28.32 32.12 38.36
C ALA A 2 28.04 32.72 36.96
N SER A 3 26.95 33.47 36.70
CA SER A 3 25.68 33.68 37.44
C SER A 3 24.68 34.50 36.58
N LEU A 4 23.38 34.51 36.93
CA LEU A 4 22.32 35.49 36.48
C LEU A 4 21.99 35.48 34.95
N CYS A 5 20.89 36.01 34.40
CA CYS A 5 19.60 36.61 34.85
C CYS A 5 18.50 36.14 33.83
N ALA A 6 17.24 35.82 34.13
CA ALA A 6 16.14 36.55 34.79
C ALA A 6 15.52 37.71 33.98
N SER A 7 14.24 37.61 33.58
CA SER A 7 13.17 38.63 33.75
C SER A 7 11.83 38.25 33.06
N SER A 8 10.72 38.83 33.54
CA SER A 8 9.34 38.66 33.05
C SER A 8 8.59 40.01 33.01
N ALA A 9 7.55 40.16 32.17
CA ALA A 9 6.70 41.37 32.12
C ALA A 9 5.28 41.09 31.54
N ILE A 10 4.33 42.01 31.80
CA ILE A 10 2.88 41.90 31.52
C ILE A 10 2.33 43.25 31.00
N ALA A 11 1.30 43.22 30.15
CA ALA A 11 0.33 44.31 29.91
C ALA A 11 -1.08 43.67 29.71
N ALA A 12 -2.20 44.07 30.35
CA ALA A 12 -2.84 45.38 30.57
C ALA A 12 -3.59 45.91 29.32
N ILE A 13 -4.84 46.39 29.31
CA ILE A 13 -6.04 46.43 30.19
C ILE A 13 -7.06 47.32 29.41
N SER A 14 -8.38 47.09 29.51
CA SER A 14 -9.42 48.12 29.21
C SER A 14 -10.78 47.82 29.89
N SER A 15 -11.56 48.87 30.20
CA SER A 15 -12.81 48.89 31.01
C SER A 15 -13.90 49.76 30.30
N PRO A 16 -15.13 50.09 30.82
CA PRO A 16 -15.84 49.84 32.11
C PRO A 16 -17.29 49.27 31.89
N GLY A 17 -18.37 49.39 32.72
CA GLY A 17 -18.66 49.99 34.05
C GLY A 17 -20.17 50.09 34.42
N PHE A 18 -20.48 50.80 35.52
CA PHE A 18 -21.76 51.46 35.92
C PHE A 18 -23.04 50.68 36.41
N LEU A 19 -23.08 50.41 37.73
CA LEU A 19 -24.07 50.86 38.77
C LEU A 19 -25.63 50.80 38.63
N GLY A 20 -26.30 50.17 39.63
CA GLY A 20 -27.61 50.55 40.23
C GLY A 20 -28.86 49.68 39.91
N GLY A 21 -29.92 49.54 40.74
CA GLY A 21 -30.12 49.88 42.17
C GLY A 21 -31.60 49.88 42.72
N LYS A 22 -31.97 48.93 43.61
CA LYS A 22 -33.11 48.88 44.59
C LYS A 22 -34.62 48.97 44.14
N LYS A 23 -35.42 47.96 44.55
CA LYS A 23 -36.73 47.98 45.30
C LYS A 23 -37.34 46.54 45.31
N LEU A 24 -37.96 45.92 46.32
CA LEU A 24 -38.62 46.25 47.60
C LEU A 24 -40.15 46.52 47.55
N ARG A 25 -41.00 45.48 47.74
CA ARG A 25 -42.23 45.53 48.58
C ARG A 25 -42.83 44.14 48.89
N LEU A 26 -43.73 44.08 49.90
CA LEU A 26 -44.32 42.86 50.48
C LEU A 26 -45.70 43.14 51.12
N ASN A 27 -46.69 42.25 50.96
CA ASN A 27 -47.88 41.96 51.82
C ASN A 27 -48.77 40.88 51.14
N LYS A 28 -49.27 39.80 51.79
CA LYS A 28 -50.36 39.66 52.82
C LYS A 28 -51.77 39.98 52.25
N LYS A 29 -52.84 39.18 52.41
CA LYS A 29 -53.19 38.03 53.31
C LYS A 29 -53.99 36.93 52.54
N LEU A 30 -54.00 35.63 52.94
CA LEU A 30 -55.04 34.85 53.68
C LEU A 30 -56.51 35.04 53.17
N ASN A 31 -57.42 34.04 53.14
CA ASN A 31 -57.43 32.67 53.73
C ASN A 31 -58.52 31.77 53.09
N VAL A 32 -58.40 30.43 53.17
CA VAL A 32 -59.49 29.42 53.36
C VAL A 32 -58.84 28.00 53.43
N PRO A 33 -59.32 27.03 54.26
CA PRO A 33 -58.53 25.83 54.59
C PRO A 33 -59.03 24.50 53.99
N ALA A 34 -58.12 23.52 53.92
CA ALA A 34 -58.39 22.08 53.83
C ALA A 34 -57.33 21.30 54.64
N VAL A 35 -57.66 20.09 55.10
CA VAL A 35 -56.82 19.30 56.03
C VAL A 35 -55.73 18.50 55.30
N SER A 36 -54.50 18.50 55.83
CA SER A 36 -53.43 17.59 55.40
C SER A 36 -52.55 17.15 56.59
N ARG A 37 -51.81 16.05 56.42
CA ARG A 37 -51.05 15.35 57.47
C ARG A 37 -49.77 16.10 57.87
N SER A 38 -49.35 15.95 59.13
CA SER A 38 -48.08 16.49 59.62
C SER A 38 -46.89 15.65 59.16
N GLY A 39 -45.99 16.27 58.39
CA GLY A 39 -44.64 15.76 58.09
C GLY A 39 -43.62 16.89 58.31
N THR A 40 -42.53 16.59 59.02
CA THR A 40 -41.43 17.54 59.25
C THR A 40 -40.64 17.78 57.97
N SER A 41 -40.63 19.01 57.47
CA SER A 41 -39.90 19.37 56.25
C SER A 41 -38.44 19.74 56.53
N VAL A 42 -37.52 18.99 55.93
CA VAL A 42 -36.12 19.41 55.76
C VAL A 42 -36.05 20.32 54.53
N ARG A 43 -35.35 21.46 54.64
CA ARG A 43 -35.03 22.27 53.46
C ARG A 43 -33.83 21.66 52.74
N ALA A 44 -34.05 21.07 51.58
CA ALA A 44 -32.96 20.83 50.63
C ALA A 44 -32.36 22.19 50.21
N VAL A 45 -31.04 22.25 50.10
CA VAL A 45 -30.33 23.35 49.44
C VAL A 45 -30.27 23.01 47.96
N ALA A 46 -30.73 23.90 47.09
CA ALA A 46 -30.60 23.69 45.65
C ALA A 46 -29.13 23.84 45.24
N ALA A 47 -28.64 22.95 44.39
CA ALA A 47 -27.32 23.05 43.79
C ALA A 47 -27.17 24.35 43.00
N ASP A 48 -25.96 24.92 42.98
CA ASP A 48 -25.62 26.07 42.15
C ASP A 48 -25.74 25.70 40.65
N PRO A 49 -26.60 26.37 39.86
CA PRO A 49 -26.81 26.02 38.45
C PRO A 49 -25.59 26.31 37.56
N ASP A 50 -24.70 27.21 37.99
CA ASP A 50 -23.49 27.58 37.23
C ASP A 50 -22.26 26.75 37.65
N ARG A 51 -22.42 25.70 38.47
CA ARG A 51 -21.30 24.82 38.88
C ARG A 51 -20.76 24.00 37.71
N PRO A 52 -19.44 23.72 37.66
CA PRO A 52 -18.89 22.78 36.69
C PRO A 52 -19.45 21.37 36.91
N ILE A 53 -19.72 20.66 35.82
CA ILE A 53 -20.18 19.27 35.77
C ILE A 53 -19.25 18.43 34.90
N TRP A 54 -19.17 17.12 35.16
CA TRP A 54 -18.19 16.22 34.52
C TRP A 54 -18.41 16.07 33.01
N PHE A 55 -19.67 16.09 32.57
CA PHE A 55 -20.08 16.10 31.18
C PHE A 55 -20.96 17.32 30.92
N PRO A 56 -20.49 18.35 30.20
CA PRO A 56 -21.25 19.56 29.91
C PRO A 56 -22.60 19.25 29.26
N GLY A 57 -23.67 19.86 29.78
CA GLY A 57 -25.05 19.63 29.32
C GLY A 57 -25.76 18.40 29.91
N SER A 58 -25.13 17.63 30.80
CA SER A 58 -25.81 16.57 31.56
C SER A 58 -26.53 17.09 32.83
N THR A 59 -27.59 16.40 33.24
CA THR A 59 -28.21 16.60 34.56
C THR A 59 -27.48 15.72 35.59
N PRO A 60 -26.87 16.29 36.64
CA PRO A 60 -26.22 15.51 37.71
C PRO A 60 -27.27 14.81 38.60
N PRO A 61 -26.93 13.68 39.25
CA PRO A 61 -27.82 12.99 40.19
C PRO A 61 -28.23 13.86 41.40
N GLU A 62 -29.44 13.67 41.91
CA GLU A 62 -30.01 14.52 42.98
C GLU A 62 -29.23 14.46 44.31
N TRP A 63 -28.53 13.35 44.58
CA TRP A 63 -27.68 13.17 45.76
C TRP A 63 -26.29 13.82 45.64
N LEU A 64 -25.92 14.32 44.45
CA LEU A 64 -24.67 15.02 44.18
C LEU A 64 -24.94 16.51 44.00
N ASP A 65 -25.24 17.20 45.10
CA ASP A 65 -25.69 18.61 45.15
C ASP A 65 -24.55 19.65 44.96
N GLY A 66 -23.31 19.20 44.84
CA GLY A 66 -22.14 20.07 44.76
C GLY A 66 -21.62 20.54 46.11
N SER A 67 -22.14 20.06 47.25
CA SER A 67 -21.63 20.39 48.58
C SER A 67 -20.24 19.79 48.84
N LEU A 68 -20.04 18.54 48.42
CA LEU A 68 -18.81 17.76 48.61
C LEU A 68 -17.61 18.31 47.81
N PRO A 69 -16.36 18.19 48.33
CA PRO A 69 -15.16 18.50 47.55
C PRO A 69 -14.97 17.51 46.40
N GLY A 70 -14.74 18.00 45.18
CA GLY A 70 -14.54 17.14 44.01
C GLY A 70 -15.81 16.53 43.41
N ASP A 71 -17.00 16.95 43.85
CA ASP A 71 -18.27 16.60 43.20
C ASP A 71 -18.46 17.39 41.89
N PHE A 72 -18.63 16.65 40.80
CA PHE A 72 -18.97 17.14 39.45
C PHE A 72 -20.16 16.38 38.85
N GLY A 73 -20.96 15.67 39.67
CA GLY A 73 -22.15 14.94 39.23
C GLY A 73 -21.90 13.56 38.59
N PHE A 74 -20.81 12.88 38.94
CA PHE A 74 -20.43 11.59 38.36
C PHE A 74 -20.69 10.41 39.33
N ASP A 75 -21.84 9.76 39.18
CA ASP A 75 -22.16 8.46 39.78
C ASP A 75 -23.02 7.63 38.80
N PRO A 76 -22.45 7.15 37.68
CA PRO A 76 -23.21 6.47 36.62
C PRO A 76 -23.74 5.08 37.01
N LEU A 77 -23.34 4.57 38.18
CA LEU A 77 -23.77 3.27 38.72
C LEU A 77 -24.70 3.42 39.94
N GLY A 78 -24.97 4.64 40.40
CA GLY A 78 -25.87 4.92 41.54
C GLY A 78 -25.35 4.43 42.90
N LEU A 79 -24.05 4.17 43.03
CA LEU A 79 -23.43 3.53 44.20
C LEU A 79 -23.47 4.42 45.46
N SER A 80 -23.77 5.71 45.31
CA SER A 80 -23.89 6.68 46.40
C SER A 80 -25.28 7.30 46.50
N SER A 81 -26.31 6.65 45.94
CA SER A 81 -27.70 7.11 45.99
C SER A 81 -28.33 7.08 47.40
N ASP A 82 -27.81 6.23 48.28
CA ASP A 82 -28.16 6.22 49.70
C ASP A 82 -27.28 7.20 50.52
N PRO A 83 -27.85 8.03 51.43
CA PRO A 83 -27.08 9.05 52.16
C PRO A 83 -26.00 8.54 53.11
N ASP A 84 -26.09 7.31 53.65
CA ASP A 84 -25.05 6.75 54.52
C ASP A 84 -23.94 6.09 53.69
N SER A 85 -24.32 5.47 52.57
CA SER A 85 -23.39 4.99 51.53
C SER A 85 -22.57 6.13 50.91
N LEU A 86 -23.20 7.29 50.64
CA LEU A 86 -22.50 8.50 50.17
C LEU A 86 -21.42 8.98 51.16
N LYS A 87 -21.72 9.01 52.46
CA LYS A 87 -20.75 9.39 53.51
C LYS A 87 -19.58 8.40 53.57
N TRP A 88 -19.87 7.10 53.48
CA TRP A 88 -18.84 6.06 53.46
C TRP A 88 -17.96 6.14 52.22
N ASN A 89 -18.56 6.25 51.03
CA ASN A 89 -17.86 6.31 49.75
C ASN A 89 -16.94 7.54 49.66
N ALA A 90 -17.40 8.71 50.13
CA ALA A 90 -16.56 9.91 50.18
C ALA A 90 -15.33 9.77 51.10
N GLN A 91 -15.46 9.03 52.21
CA GLN A 91 -14.33 8.73 53.11
C GLN A 91 -13.41 7.64 52.54
N ALA A 92 -13.97 6.61 51.90
CA ALA A 92 -13.20 5.57 51.22
C ALA A 92 -12.39 6.15 50.05
N GLU A 93 -13.00 7.02 49.23
CA GLU A 93 -12.30 7.73 48.15
C GLU A 93 -11.15 8.58 48.70
N LEU A 94 -11.35 9.34 49.78
CA LEU A 94 -10.28 10.14 50.39
C LEU A 94 -9.10 9.28 50.86
N VAL A 95 -9.37 8.12 51.46
CA VAL A 95 -8.34 7.17 51.91
C VAL A 95 -7.61 6.55 50.71
N HIS A 96 -8.33 6.06 49.70
CA HIS A 96 -7.72 5.51 48.49
C HIS A 96 -6.91 6.57 47.72
N CYS A 97 -7.40 7.82 47.65
CA CYS A 97 -6.69 8.96 47.09
C CYS A 97 -5.32 9.18 47.76
N ARG A 98 -5.28 9.17 49.10
CA ARG A 98 -4.04 9.33 49.88
C ARG A 98 -3.06 8.17 49.67
N TRP A 99 -3.55 6.93 49.74
CA TRP A 99 -2.72 5.75 49.47
C TRP A 99 -2.19 5.69 48.04
N ALA A 100 -3.00 6.07 47.04
CA ALA A 100 -2.57 6.10 45.65
C ALA A 100 -1.54 7.19 45.37
N MET A 101 -1.63 8.36 46.01
CA MET A 101 -0.58 9.39 45.91
C MET A 101 0.75 8.90 46.50
N LEU A 102 0.72 8.18 47.62
CA LEU A 102 1.92 7.54 48.19
C LEU A 102 2.45 6.40 47.31
N GLY A 103 1.55 5.56 46.76
CA GLY A 103 1.91 4.47 45.84
C GLY A 103 2.53 4.97 44.54
N ALA A 104 1.97 6.01 43.92
CA ALA A 104 2.54 6.67 42.76
C ALA A 104 3.95 7.23 43.07
N ALA A 105 4.12 7.91 44.21
CA ALA A 105 5.44 8.38 44.64
C ALA A 105 6.43 7.22 44.84
N GLY A 106 6.00 6.12 45.46
CA GLY A 106 6.80 4.90 45.67
C GLY A 106 7.12 4.11 44.39
N ILE A 107 6.34 4.27 43.32
CA ILE A 107 6.63 3.73 41.99
C ILE A 107 7.64 4.63 41.27
N PHE A 108 7.26 5.89 41.00
CA PHE A 108 8.00 6.73 40.06
C PHE A 108 9.32 7.28 40.63
N ILE A 109 9.38 7.61 41.93
CA ILE A 109 10.57 8.26 42.51
C ILE A 109 11.76 7.29 42.65
N PRO A 110 11.64 6.09 43.26
CA PRO A 110 12.76 5.16 43.38
C PRO A 110 13.25 4.65 42.02
N GLU A 111 12.32 4.41 41.08
CA GLU A 111 12.66 4.00 39.72
C GLU A 111 13.44 5.10 38.99
N PHE A 112 12.94 6.35 38.98
CA PHE A 112 13.65 7.48 38.35
C PHE A 112 15.03 7.72 38.98
N LEU A 113 15.11 7.77 40.33
CA LEU A 113 16.38 7.96 41.04
C LEU A 113 17.38 6.82 40.82
N THR A 114 16.91 5.59 40.61
CA THR A 114 17.77 4.46 40.24
C THR A 114 18.24 4.57 38.79
N LYS A 115 17.38 4.98 37.86
CA LYS A 115 17.74 5.19 36.44
C LYS A 115 18.77 6.30 36.23
N ILE A 116 18.77 7.34 37.06
CA ILE A 116 19.80 8.39 37.07
C ILE A 116 20.99 8.10 38.01
N GLY A 117 21.09 6.90 38.57
CA GLY A 117 22.25 6.43 39.34
C GLY A 117 22.42 7.04 40.73
N ILE A 118 21.37 7.66 41.29
CA ILE A 118 21.38 8.24 42.65
C ILE A 118 21.00 7.20 43.71
N LEU A 119 20.14 6.23 43.36
CA LEU A 119 19.77 5.10 44.20
C LEU A 119 20.10 3.76 43.51
N ASN A 120 20.06 2.69 44.29
CA ASN A 120 20.06 1.32 43.80
C ASN A 120 18.97 0.52 44.53
N THR A 121 17.71 0.78 44.18
CA THR A 121 16.55 0.09 44.74
C THR A 121 15.97 -0.90 43.71
N PRO A 122 15.44 -2.06 44.13
CA PRO A 122 14.72 -2.95 43.23
C PRO A 122 13.50 -2.24 42.62
N SER A 123 13.09 -2.66 41.43
CA SER A 123 11.89 -2.14 40.78
C SER A 123 10.66 -2.45 41.63
N TRP A 124 9.66 -1.56 41.62
CA TRP A 124 8.49 -1.66 42.51
C TRP A 124 7.75 -3.01 42.40
N TYR A 125 7.78 -3.64 41.23
CA TYR A 125 7.16 -4.95 40.96
C TYR A 125 7.98 -6.15 41.47
N THR A 126 9.32 -6.06 41.52
CA THR A 126 10.21 -7.09 42.12
C THR A 126 10.55 -6.83 43.59
N ALA A 127 10.15 -5.69 44.15
CA ALA A 127 10.42 -5.35 45.55
C ALA A 127 9.85 -6.40 46.54
N GLY A 128 8.66 -6.94 46.24
CA GLY A 128 8.04 -8.01 47.03
C GLY A 128 8.73 -9.39 46.93
N GLU A 129 9.77 -9.54 46.11
CA GLU A 129 10.58 -10.77 45.99
C GLU A 129 11.78 -10.78 46.92
N GLN A 130 12.17 -9.63 47.50
CA GLN A 130 13.28 -9.51 48.42
C GLN A 130 13.05 -10.30 49.71
N GLU A 131 14.14 -10.73 50.36
CA GLU A 131 14.08 -11.32 51.70
C GLU A 131 13.87 -10.21 52.75
N TYR A 132 12.76 -10.31 53.49
CA TYR A 132 12.44 -9.42 54.60
C TYR A 132 12.84 -10.06 55.95
N PHE A 133 12.82 -9.26 57.02
CA PHE A 133 13.19 -9.69 58.38
C PHE A 133 12.26 -10.75 59.00
N THR A 134 11.15 -11.09 58.34
CA THR A 134 10.22 -12.15 58.72
C THR A 134 9.49 -12.65 57.47
N ASP A 135 8.78 -13.78 57.57
CA ASP A 135 8.14 -14.42 56.42
C ASP A 135 6.91 -13.65 55.91
N LYS A 136 6.53 -13.92 54.65
CA LYS A 136 5.45 -13.21 53.95
C LYS A 136 4.07 -13.45 54.58
N THR A 137 3.83 -14.58 55.23
CA THR A 137 2.58 -14.86 55.96
C THR A 137 2.53 -14.09 57.27
N THR A 138 3.62 -14.03 58.02
CA THR A 138 3.72 -13.21 59.25
C THR A 138 3.55 -11.73 58.94
N LEU A 139 4.18 -11.20 57.88
CA LEU A 139 3.97 -9.81 57.43
C LEU A 139 2.48 -9.55 57.12
N PHE A 140 1.87 -10.38 56.28
CA PHE A 140 0.47 -10.24 55.86
C PHE A 140 -0.53 -10.31 57.02
N VAL A 141 -0.32 -11.21 57.98
CA VAL A 141 -1.19 -11.34 59.17
C VAL A 141 -1.06 -10.13 60.10
N VAL A 142 0.16 -9.62 60.30
CA VAL A 142 0.37 -8.39 61.10
C VAL A 142 -0.24 -7.17 60.39
N GLU A 143 -0.08 -7.05 59.07
CA GLU A 143 -0.69 -6.00 58.25
C GLU A 143 -2.23 -6.04 58.33
N LEU A 144 -2.85 -7.21 58.16
CA LEU A 144 -4.31 -7.38 58.32
C LEU A 144 -4.82 -6.94 59.69
N ILE A 145 -4.08 -7.23 60.77
CA ILE A 145 -4.46 -6.82 62.14
C ILE A 145 -4.37 -5.29 62.29
N LEU A 146 -3.31 -4.67 61.77
CA LEU A 146 -3.09 -3.22 61.85
C LEU A 146 -4.09 -2.45 60.99
N ILE A 147 -4.34 -2.89 59.76
CA ILE A 147 -5.36 -2.31 58.86
C ILE A 147 -6.76 -2.52 59.45
N GLY A 148 -7.09 -3.71 59.95
CA GLY A 148 -8.38 -3.99 60.58
C GLY A 148 -8.64 -3.10 61.81
N TRP A 149 -7.61 -2.82 62.61
CA TRP A 149 -7.70 -1.86 63.71
C TRP A 149 -7.90 -0.42 63.22
N ALA A 150 -7.15 0.02 62.20
CA ALA A 150 -7.24 1.36 61.64
C ALA A 150 -8.61 1.63 60.98
N GLU A 151 -9.11 0.68 60.20
CA GLU A 151 -10.43 0.74 59.56
C GLU A 151 -11.57 0.66 60.57
N GLY A 152 -11.45 -0.19 61.60
CA GLY A 152 -12.39 -0.22 62.73
C GLY A 152 -12.46 1.12 63.48
N ARG A 153 -11.32 1.80 63.66
CA ARG A 153 -11.27 3.17 64.21
C ARG A 153 -11.88 4.19 63.24
N ARG A 154 -11.59 4.12 61.94
CA ARG A 154 -12.19 5.01 60.91
C ARG A 154 -13.71 4.89 60.90
N TRP A 155 -14.25 3.67 60.95
CA TRP A 155 -15.69 3.41 61.00
C TRP A 155 -16.34 3.95 62.29
N ALA A 156 -15.70 3.79 63.45
CA ALA A 156 -16.17 4.37 64.70
C ALA A 156 -16.28 5.91 64.65
N ASP A 157 -15.34 6.59 64.00
CA ASP A 157 -15.40 8.05 63.83
C ASP A 157 -16.49 8.50 62.84
N ILE A 158 -16.76 7.72 61.80
CA ILE A 158 -17.89 7.96 60.88
C ILE A 158 -19.23 7.86 61.62
N ILE A 159 -19.39 6.89 62.52
CA ILE A 159 -20.59 6.75 63.36
C ILE A 159 -20.69 7.86 64.41
N LYS A 160 -19.55 8.28 64.99
CA LYS A 160 -19.49 9.29 66.05
C LYS A 160 -18.29 10.23 65.83
N PRO A 161 -18.47 11.33 65.07
CA PRO A 161 -17.39 12.24 64.70
C PRO A 161 -16.61 12.78 65.90
N GLY A 162 -15.28 12.70 65.81
CA GLY A 162 -14.35 13.07 66.88
C GLY A 162 -14.22 12.06 68.02
N SER A 163 -14.81 10.86 67.91
CA SER A 163 -14.64 9.78 68.90
C SER A 163 -13.25 9.16 68.88
N VAL A 164 -12.49 9.30 67.79
CA VAL A 164 -11.08 8.85 67.70
C VAL A 164 -10.05 9.93 68.03
N ASN A 165 -10.49 11.16 68.33
CA ASN A 165 -9.60 12.32 68.57
C ASN A 165 -8.61 12.16 69.73
N THR A 166 -8.85 11.23 70.66
CA THR A 166 -7.88 10.87 71.70
C THR A 166 -7.28 9.52 71.35
N ASP A 167 -5.94 9.47 71.35
CA ASP A 167 -5.18 8.25 71.16
C ASP A 167 -5.39 7.29 72.36
N PRO A 168 -5.78 6.02 72.14
CA PRO A 168 -6.07 5.08 73.22
C PRO A 168 -4.82 4.53 73.93
N ILE A 169 -3.63 4.72 73.36
CA ILE A 169 -2.33 4.32 73.91
C ILE A 169 -1.63 5.54 74.54
N PHE A 170 -1.81 6.73 73.96
CA PHE A 170 -1.17 7.97 74.40
C PHE A 170 -2.21 9.08 74.72
N PRO A 171 -2.89 9.07 75.88
CA PRO A 171 -4.02 9.98 76.19
C PRO A 171 -3.73 11.49 76.15
N ASN A 172 -2.45 11.89 76.11
CA ASN A 172 -2.01 13.27 75.94
C ASN A 172 -2.02 13.74 74.47
N ASN A 173 -1.98 12.80 73.52
CA ASN A 173 -2.12 13.08 72.09
C ASN A 173 -3.59 13.29 71.75
N LYS A 174 -3.97 14.54 71.46
CA LYS A 174 -5.32 14.95 71.11
C LYS A 174 -5.35 15.69 69.77
N LEU A 175 -6.21 15.22 68.89
CA LEU A 175 -6.52 15.80 67.59
C LEU A 175 -7.61 16.88 67.76
N THR A 176 -7.63 17.86 66.86
CA THR A 176 -8.39 19.11 67.04
C THR A 176 -9.39 19.36 65.92
N GLY A 177 -10.57 18.76 66.04
CA GLY A 177 -11.69 18.97 65.11
C GLY A 177 -12.84 18.00 65.40
N THR A 178 -13.89 18.05 64.59
CA THR A 178 -14.96 17.02 64.53
C THR A 178 -15.24 16.64 63.07
N ASP A 179 -14.23 16.79 62.21
CA ASP A 179 -14.33 16.63 60.77
C ASP A 179 -13.63 15.32 60.36
N VAL A 180 -14.44 14.31 60.05
CA VAL A 180 -13.97 12.93 59.87
C VAL A 180 -13.00 12.86 58.71
N GLY A 181 -11.83 12.25 58.93
CA GLY A 181 -10.74 12.19 57.94
C GLY A 181 -9.88 13.47 57.83
N TYR A 182 -10.19 14.53 58.59
CA TYR A 182 -9.45 15.79 58.64
C TYR A 182 -9.15 16.22 60.11
N PRO A 183 -8.32 15.46 60.84
CA PRO A 183 -8.11 15.64 62.29
C PRO A 183 -7.39 16.94 62.71
N GLY A 184 -6.74 17.62 61.76
CA GLY A 184 -6.01 18.87 61.99
C GLY A 184 -4.84 18.75 62.98
N GLY A 185 -4.42 19.89 63.52
CA GLY A 185 -3.35 19.97 64.51
C GLY A 185 -1.95 19.77 63.92
N LEU A 186 -0.92 19.99 64.75
CA LEU A 186 0.49 20.10 64.32
C LEU A 186 1.04 18.89 63.55
N TRP A 187 0.51 17.69 63.77
CA TRP A 187 1.02 16.45 63.17
C TRP A 187 0.38 16.10 61.82
N PHE A 188 -0.86 16.53 61.57
CA PHE A 188 -1.60 16.22 60.32
C PHE A 188 -1.93 17.46 59.48
N ASP A 189 -1.74 18.66 60.04
CA ASP A 189 -1.74 19.93 59.33
C ASP A 189 -0.61 20.86 59.86
N PRO A 190 0.67 20.48 59.70
CA PRO A 190 1.82 21.25 60.20
C PRO A 190 1.94 22.66 59.59
N LEU A 191 1.25 22.93 58.48
CA LEU A 191 1.27 24.21 57.76
C LEU A 191 -0.02 25.03 57.94
N GLY A 192 -0.99 24.56 58.74
CA GLY A 192 -2.25 25.26 59.02
C GLY A 192 -3.17 25.42 57.79
N TRP A 193 -3.02 24.59 56.77
CA TRP A 193 -3.77 24.65 55.51
C TRP A 193 -5.25 24.27 55.67
N GLY A 194 -5.58 23.43 56.65
CA GLY A 194 -6.94 23.13 57.11
C GLY A 194 -7.61 24.31 57.82
N SER A 195 -6.89 25.40 58.11
CA SER A 195 -7.45 26.64 58.66
C SER A 195 -7.69 27.71 57.58
N GLY A 196 -8.83 28.39 57.68
CA GLY A 196 -9.23 29.47 56.78
C GLY A 196 -10.74 29.58 56.60
N SER A 197 -11.16 30.24 55.51
CA SER A 197 -12.58 30.29 55.13
C SER A 197 -13.06 28.93 54.61
N PRO A 198 -14.37 28.59 54.75
CA PRO A 198 -14.92 27.33 54.23
C PRO A 198 -14.66 27.12 52.73
N ALA A 199 -14.65 28.21 51.94
CA ALA A 199 -14.32 28.17 50.52
C ALA A 199 -12.87 27.70 50.26
N LYS A 200 -11.88 28.25 50.98
CA LYS A 200 -10.46 27.84 50.86
C LYS A 200 -10.28 26.38 51.28
N ILE A 201 -10.94 25.94 52.35
CA ILE A 201 -10.87 24.55 52.83
C ILE A 201 -11.46 23.60 51.78
N LYS A 202 -12.63 23.94 51.21
CA LYS A 202 -13.25 23.17 50.13
C LYS A 202 -12.40 23.12 48.85
N GLU A 203 -11.74 24.22 48.49
CA GLU A 203 -10.81 24.29 47.37
C GLU A 203 -9.62 23.34 47.56
N LEU A 204 -8.99 23.36 48.76
CA LEU A 204 -7.86 22.49 49.08
C LEU A 204 -8.24 21.01 49.09
N ARG A 205 -9.39 20.64 49.69
CA ARG A 205 -9.93 19.27 49.63
C ARG A 205 -10.27 18.84 48.21
N THR A 206 -10.77 19.76 47.37
CA THR A 206 -11.02 19.49 45.94
C THR A 206 -9.71 19.24 45.17
N LYS A 207 -8.63 19.95 45.53
CA LYS A 207 -7.28 19.68 44.99
C LYS A 207 -6.73 18.33 45.45
N GLU A 208 -6.95 17.96 46.72
CA GLU A 208 -6.55 16.65 47.26
C GLU A 208 -7.23 15.50 46.50
N ILE A 209 -8.57 15.51 46.38
CA ILE A 209 -9.33 14.49 45.64
C ILE A 209 -8.94 14.46 44.14
N LYS A 210 -8.69 15.61 43.50
CA LYS A 210 -8.25 15.63 42.10
C LYS A 210 -6.88 14.98 41.88
N ASN A 211 -5.90 15.25 42.74
CA ASN A 211 -4.59 14.61 42.66
C ASN A 211 -4.67 13.13 43.03
N GLY A 212 -5.52 12.76 44.00
CA GLY A 212 -5.77 11.36 44.36
C GLY A 212 -6.41 10.53 43.25
N ARG A 213 -7.44 11.05 42.56
CA ARG A 213 -8.03 10.41 41.36
C ARG A 213 -7.00 10.23 40.25
N LEU A 214 -6.16 11.24 40.00
CA LEU A 214 -5.07 11.14 39.03
C LEU A 214 -4.03 10.08 39.45
N ALA A 215 -3.68 10.00 40.73
CA ALA A 215 -2.74 9.01 41.24
C ALA A 215 -3.29 7.57 41.19
N MET A 216 -4.59 7.37 41.44
CA MET A 216 -5.24 6.05 41.26
C MET A 216 -5.14 5.58 39.80
N LEU A 217 -5.38 6.47 38.83
CA LEU A 217 -5.18 6.17 37.40
C LEU A 217 -3.71 5.91 37.07
N ALA A 218 -2.77 6.66 37.65
CA ALA A 218 -1.33 6.50 37.40
C ALA A 218 -0.77 5.17 37.94
N VAL A 219 -1.20 4.73 39.12
CA VAL A 219 -0.81 3.42 39.69
C VAL A 219 -1.35 2.27 38.84
N MET A 220 -2.64 2.30 38.48
CA MET A 220 -3.20 1.29 37.56
C MET A 220 -2.51 1.31 36.19
N GLY A 221 -2.19 2.50 35.66
CA GLY A 221 -1.43 2.66 34.42
C GLY A 221 -0.07 1.97 34.48
N ALA A 222 0.71 2.22 35.54
CA ALA A 222 2.00 1.56 35.75
C ALA A 222 1.88 0.03 35.88
N TRP A 223 0.81 -0.48 36.52
CA TRP A 223 0.54 -1.92 36.62
C TRP A 223 0.25 -2.55 35.25
N PHE A 224 -0.71 -2.02 34.48
CA PHE A 224 -1.04 -2.51 33.14
C PHE A 224 0.15 -2.39 32.18
N GLN A 225 0.89 -1.29 32.24
CA GLN A 225 2.08 -1.05 31.44
C GLN A 225 3.17 -2.08 31.76
N HIS A 226 3.44 -2.38 33.03
CA HIS A 226 4.40 -3.41 33.41
C HIS A 226 3.95 -4.81 32.94
N ILE A 227 2.69 -5.18 33.17
CA ILE A 227 2.12 -6.48 32.77
C ILE A 227 2.28 -6.74 31.27
N TYR A 228 2.12 -5.71 30.43
CA TYR A 228 2.29 -5.86 28.98
C TYR A 228 3.76 -5.80 28.51
N THR A 229 4.57 -4.94 29.11
CA THR A 229 5.92 -4.58 28.57
C THR A 229 7.09 -5.22 29.30
N GLY A 230 6.85 -5.89 30.44
CA GLY A 230 7.88 -6.49 31.29
C GLY A 230 8.83 -5.48 31.98
N THR A 231 8.63 -4.18 31.78
CA THR A 231 9.55 -3.11 32.21
C THR A 231 8.84 -2.05 33.06
N GLY A 232 9.58 -1.11 33.64
CA GLY A 232 9.02 -0.04 34.47
C GLY A 232 8.44 1.12 33.66
N PRO A 233 7.53 1.93 34.24
CA PRO A 233 6.97 3.10 33.56
C PRO A 233 8.00 4.13 33.08
N ILE A 234 9.15 4.27 33.75
CA ILE A 234 10.21 5.23 33.34
C ILE A 234 10.95 4.71 32.09
N ASP A 235 11.21 3.40 31.99
CA ASP A 235 11.77 2.80 30.77
C ASP A 235 10.82 2.95 29.59
N ASN A 236 9.53 2.70 29.81
CA ASN A 236 8.50 2.87 28.79
C ASN A 236 8.31 4.33 28.36
N LEU A 237 8.47 5.29 29.28
CA LEU A 237 8.49 6.72 28.93
C LEU A 237 9.67 7.05 28.03
N PHE A 238 10.87 6.53 28.32
CA PHE A 238 12.03 6.71 27.44
C PHE A 238 11.87 6.00 26.09
N ALA A 239 11.26 4.81 26.05
CA ALA A 239 10.94 4.12 24.80
C ALA A 239 9.93 4.92 23.96
N HIS A 240 8.87 5.45 24.56
CA HIS A 240 7.90 6.32 23.88
C HIS A 240 8.50 7.65 23.40
N LEU A 241 9.44 8.23 24.16
CA LEU A 241 10.13 9.46 23.73
C LEU A 241 11.16 9.20 22.62
N ALA A 242 11.69 7.97 22.49
CA ALA A 242 12.57 7.55 21.41
C ALA A 242 11.81 7.15 20.13
N ASP A 243 10.65 6.51 20.28
CA ASP A 243 9.74 6.17 19.18
C ASP A 243 8.26 6.47 19.55
N PRO A 244 7.81 7.73 19.34
CA PRO A 244 6.44 8.13 19.65
C PRO A 244 5.38 7.51 18.72
N GLY A 245 5.80 6.86 17.62
CA GLY A 245 4.91 6.27 16.62
C GLY A 245 4.51 4.83 16.96
N HIS A 246 5.49 4.01 17.35
CA HIS A 246 5.29 2.57 17.56
C HIS A 246 5.22 2.20 19.05
N ALA A 247 6.03 2.83 19.92
CA ALA A 247 6.02 2.55 21.36
C ALA A 247 4.87 3.31 22.06
N THR A 248 3.63 2.94 21.75
CA THR A 248 2.41 3.59 22.25
C THR A 248 1.49 2.63 23.00
N ILE A 249 0.47 3.15 23.68
CA ILE A 249 -0.56 2.32 24.34
C ILE A 249 -1.34 1.42 23.35
N PHE A 250 -1.28 1.70 22.04
CA PHE A 250 -1.93 0.85 21.03
C PHE A 250 -1.12 -0.43 20.72
N ALA A 251 0.18 -0.45 21.01
CA ALA A 251 0.99 -1.68 20.92
C ALA A 251 0.41 -2.80 21.82
N ALA A 252 -0.18 -2.43 22.96
CA ALA A 252 -0.81 -3.33 23.92
C ALA A 252 -1.98 -4.17 23.37
N PHE A 253 -2.49 -3.81 22.19
CA PHE A 253 -3.58 -4.52 21.51
C PHE A 253 -3.10 -5.37 20.31
N THR A 254 -1.79 -5.47 20.08
CA THR A 254 -1.23 -6.46 19.16
C THR A 254 -1.36 -7.87 19.77
N PRO A 255 -1.92 -8.86 19.05
CA PRO A 255 -2.09 -10.21 19.58
C PRO A 255 -0.74 -10.93 19.67
N ASN A 256 -0.50 -11.65 20.77
CA ASN A 256 0.63 -12.57 20.88
C ASN A 256 0.47 -13.71 19.86
N VAL A 257 1.26 -13.65 18.78
CA VAL A 257 1.18 -14.60 17.66
C VAL A 257 1.86 -15.92 18.03
N TYR A 258 1.07 -16.98 18.14
CA TYR A 258 1.57 -18.36 18.23
C TYR A 258 1.98 -18.88 16.84
N ALA A 259 2.76 -19.95 16.79
CA ALA A 259 3.08 -20.60 15.52
C ALA A 259 1.82 -21.20 14.89
N THR A 260 1.50 -20.78 13.66
CA THR A 260 0.32 -21.20 12.91
C THR A 260 0.63 -22.41 12.03
N ILE A 261 -0.21 -23.43 12.10
CA ILE A 261 -0.09 -24.67 11.34
C ILE A 261 -0.76 -24.47 9.98
N VAL A 262 0.04 -24.39 8.91
CA VAL A 262 -0.48 -24.36 7.53
C VAL A 262 -0.35 -25.73 6.88
N SER A 263 -1.44 -26.24 6.36
CA SER A 263 -1.49 -27.51 5.62
C SER A 263 -2.53 -27.42 4.50
N HIS A 264 -2.92 -28.55 3.90
CA HIS A 264 -3.94 -28.58 2.85
C HIS A 264 -4.62 -29.95 2.78
N ASP A 265 -5.76 -29.97 2.08
CA ASP A 265 -6.34 -31.19 1.52
C ASP A 265 -6.84 -30.92 0.10
N GLY A 266 -7.52 -31.90 -0.51
CA GLY A 266 -8.09 -31.78 -1.86
C GLY A 266 -9.13 -30.68 -2.07
N ARG A 267 -9.51 -29.96 -1.01
CA ARG A 267 -10.55 -28.93 -1.03
C ARG A 267 -10.00 -27.53 -0.78
N ALA A 268 -9.13 -27.34 0.20
CA ALA A 268 -8.57 -26.03 0.54
C ALA A 268 -7.17 -26.10 1.18
N ILE A 269 -6.51 -24.94 1.22
CA ILE A 269 -5.49 -24.68 2.24
C ILE A 269 -6.18 -24.67 3.61
N THR A 270 -5.53 -25.26 4.62
CA THR A 270 -5.95 -25.21 6.02
C THR A 270 -4.99 -24.35 6.83
N ILE A 271 -5.55 -23.53 7.71
CA ILE A 271 -4.81 -22.69 8.65
C ILE A 271 -5.34 -23.04 10.05
N ASP A 272 -4.45 -23.50 10.93
CA ASP A 272 -4.77 -24.02 12.26
C ASP A 272 -5.91 -25.05 12.23
N GLY A 273 -5.84 -25.96 11.25
CA GLY A 273 -6.81 -27.04 10.99
C GLY A 273 -8.10 -26.60 10.27
N HIS A 274 -8.35 -25.31 10.10
CA HIS A 274 -9.57 -24.78 9.49
C HIS A 274 -9.35 -24.53 7.99
N ARG A 275 -10.21 -25.08 7.13
CA ARG A 275 -10.18 -24.82 5.68
C ARG A 275 -10.58 -23.37 5.40
N ARG A 276 -9.77 -22.66 4.61
CA ARG A 276 -10.00 -21.24 4.28
C ARG A 276 -10.41 -21.03 2.82
N VAL A 277 -11.19 -19.97 2.58
CA VAL A 277 -11.20 -19.24 1.31
C VAL A 277 -10.08 -18.20 1.42
N LEU A 278 -9.24 -18.10 0.38
CA LEU A 278 -8.11 -17.18 0.35
C LEU A 278 -8.15 -16.32 -0.91
N LEU A 279 -8.35 -15.03 -0.69
CA LEU A 279 -8.31 -13.99 -1.71
C LEU A 279 -6.99 -13.23 -1.56
N SER A 280 -6.16 -13.26 -2.59
CA SER A 280 -4.79 -12.73 -2.55
C SER A 280 -4.57 -11.69 -3.64
N GLY A 281 -3.57 -10.83 -3.47
CA GLY A 281 -3.21 -9.84 -4.47
C GLY A 281 -1.70 -9.65 -4.60
N SER A 282 -1.18 -9.69 -5.83
CA SER A 282 0.23 -9.41 -6.08
C SER A 282 0.52 -7.92 -5.89
N ILE A 283 1.52 -7.62 -5.05
CA ILE A 283 2.09 -6.29 -4.84
C ILE A 283 3.61 -6.47 -4.82
N HIS A 284 4.31 -6.03 -5.86
CA HIS A 284 5.76 -6.20 -5.95
C HIS A 284 6.50 -5.07 -5.24
N TYR A 285 7.20 -5.39 -4.15
CA TYR A 285 7.90 -4.40 -3.31
C TYR A 285 8.84 -3.45 -4.09
N PRO A 286 9.60 -3.87 -5.13
CA PRO A 286 10.48 -2.94 -5.87
C PRO A 286 9.74 -2.05 -6.89
N ARG A 287 8.44 -2.28 -7.14
CA ARG A 287 7.61 -1.45 -8.04
C ARG A 287 6.87 -0.31 -7.32
N SER A 288 7.08 -0.19 -6.01
CA SER A 288 6.59 0.90 -5.14
C SER A 288 7.71 1.32 -4.17
N THR A 289 7.48 2.29 -3.29
CA THR A 289 8.48 2.69 -2.27
C THR A 289 8.10 2.21 -0.86
N PRO A 290 9.05 2.13 0.09
CA PRO A 290 8.77 1.68 1.46
C PRO A 290 7.78 2.54 2.25
N GLU A 291 7.48 3.75 1.76
CA GLU A 291 6.48 4.67 2.30
C GLU A 291 5.08 4.45 1.70
N MET A 292 5.00 3.79 0.54
CA MET A 292 3.74 3.38 -0.09
C MET A 292 3.25 2.03 0.44
N TRP A 293 4.15 1.11 0.81
CA TRP A 293 3.79 -0.27 1.16
C TRP A 293 2.66 -0.40 2.20
N PRO A 294 2.64 0.35 3.33
CA PRO A 294 1.56 0.22 4.31
C PRO A 294 0.20 0.61 3.73
N ASP A 295 0.12 1.74 3.02
CA ASP A 295 -1.12 2.22 2.38
C ASP A 295 -1.61 1.26 1.27
N LEU A 296 -0.71 0.68 0.49
CA LEU A 296 -1.04 -0.32 -0.55
C LEU A 296 -1.55 -1.64 0.05
N ILE A 297 -0.87 -2.16 1.07
CA ILE A 297 -1.23 -3.42 1.76
C ILE A 297 -2.55 -3.24 2.52
N LYS A 298 -2.70 -2.11 3.22
CA LYS A 298 -3.95 -1.72 3.89
C LYS A 298 -5.12 -1.59 2.92
N LYS A 299 -4.93 -0.99 1.74
CA LYS A 299 -5.96 -0.99 0.68
C LYS A 299 -6.27 -2.39 0.16
N GLY A 300 -5.29 -3.30 0.11
CA GLY A 300 -5.55 -4.73 -0.12
C GLY A 300 -6.51 -5.32 0.92
N LYS A 301 -6.23 -5.12 2.21
CA LYS A 301 -7.08 -5.56 3.32
C LYS A 301 -8.47 -4.92 3.30
N GLU A 302 -8.55 -3.60 3.15
CA GLU A 302 -9.81 -2.86 3.04
C GLU A 302 -10.60 -3.25 1.80
N GLY A 303 -9.94 -3.77 0.76
CA GLY A 303 -10.51 -4.34 -0.45
C GLY A 303 -10.90 -5.83 -0.33
N GLY A 304 -10.75 -6.46 0.83
CA GLY A 304 -11.20 -7.84 1.09
C GLY A 304 -10.19 -8.94 0.79
N LEU A 305 -8.89 -8.62 0.68
CA LEU A 305 -7.83 -9.65 0.59
C LEU A 305 -7.50 -10.24 1.96
N ASP A 306 -7.21 -11.54 1.99
CA ASP A 306 -6.58 -12.27 3.11
C ASP A 306 -5.04 -12.24 3.03
N ALA A 307 -4.48 -12.11 1.83
CA ALA A 307 -3.05 -12.32 1.59
C ALA A 307 -2.43 -11.40 0.53
N ILE A 308 -1.15 -11.06 0.69
CA ILE A 308 -0.36 -10.36 -0.33
C ILE A 308 0.67 -11.32 -0.95
N GLU A 309 0.76 -11.31 -2.26
CA GLU A 309 1.71 -12.10 -3.03
C GLU A 309 2.86 -11.23 -3.56
N THR A 310 4.10 -11.76 -3.55
CA THR A 310 5.20 -11.13 -4.30
C THR A 310 6.20 -12.15 -4.82
N TYR A 311 6.75 -11.89 -6.00
CA TYR A 311 8.01 -12.49 -6.43
C TYR A 311 9.20 -11.96 -5.63
N VAL A 312 10.32 -12.70 -5.64
CA VAL A 312 11.65 -12.21 -5.22
C VAL A 312 12.53 -11.97 -6.44
N PHE A 313 13.21 -10.82 -6.50
CA PHE A 313 13.89 -10.33 -7.71
C PHE A 313 15.42 -10.48 -7.62
N TRP A 314 15.94 -11.66 -7.96
CA TRP A 314 17.36 -12.02 -7.79
C TRP A 314 18.34 -11.01 -8.44
N ASN A 315 18.07 -10.54 -9.65
CA ASN A 315 18.93 -9.56 -10.34
C ASN A 315 19.06 -8.20 -9.64
N ALA A 316 18.06 -7.81 -8.85
CA ALA A 316 18.07 -6.58 -8.06
C ALA A 316 18.75 -6.82 -6.70
N HIS A 317 18.60 -8.02 -6.13
CA HIS A 317 19.23 -8.40 -4.88
C HIS A 317 20.70 -8.81 -5.01
N GLU A 318 21.15 -9.35 -6.14
CA GLU A 318 22.54 -9.74 -6.40
C GLU A 318 23.05 -9.11 -7.72
N PRO A 319 23.10 -7.77 -7.83
CA PRO A 319 23.49 -7.08 -9.07
C PRO A 319 24.95 -7.34 -9.47
N THR A 320 25.79 -7.74 -8.52
CA THR A 320 27.11 -8.33 -8.74
C THR A 320 27.24 -9.59 -7.89
N ARG A 321 27.84 -10.66 -8.43
CA ARG A 321 27.92 -11.97 -7.78
C ARG A 321 28.51 -11.86 -6.37
N ARG A 322 27.77 -12.36 -5.37
CA ARG A 322 27.99 -12.29 -3.92
C ARG A 322 28.09 -10.87 -3.32
N GLN A 323 27.51 -9.87 -3.99
CA GLN A 323 27.27 -8.55 -3.42
C GLN A 323 25.76 -8.31 -3.38
N TYR A 324 25.21 -8.29 -2.17
CA TYR A 324 23.76 -8.30 -1.94
C TYR A 324 23.20 -6.93 -1.54
N ASP A 325 22.03 -6.58 -2.07
CA ASP A 325 21.28 -5.38 -1.70
C ASP A 325 19.85 -5.74 -1.26
N PHE A 326 19.51 -5.32 -0.04
CA PHE A 326 18.19 -5.42 0.58
C PHE A 326 17.79 -4.08 1.23
N SER A 327 18.24 -2.96 0.66
CA SER A 327 18.00 -1.61 1.19
C SER A 327 16.88 -0.86 0.47
N GLY A 328 16.23 0.08 1.16
CA GLY A 328 15.16 0.90 0.60
C GLY A 328 14.04 0.05 -0.01
N LYS A 329 13.72 0.26 -1.29
CA LYS A 329 12.69 -0.52 -2.01
C LYS A 329 13.05 -1.99 -2.28
N LEU A 330 14.24 -2.44 -1.87
CA LEU A 330 14.66 -3.85 -1.90
C LEU A 330 14.62 -4.50 -0.51
N ASP A 331 14.12 -3.81 0.52
CA ASP A 331 13.95 -4.40 1.86
C ASP A 331 12.73 -5.36 1.92
N LEU A 332 12.97 -6.57 1.41
CA LEU A 332 12.03 -7.69 1.42
C LEU A 332 11.54 -8.03 2.85
N ILE A 333 12.42 -7.90 3.86
CA ILE A 333 12.09 -8.22 5.26
C ILE A 333 11.13 -7.18 5.82
N ARG A 334 11.37 -5.89 5.58
CA ARG A 334 10.42 -4.82 5.96
C ARG A 334 9.09 -4.98 5.24
N PHE A 335 9.08 -5.28 3.94
CA PHE A 335 7.83 -5.51 3.20
C PHE A 335 7.01 -6.68 3.79
N LEU A 336 7.66 -7.81 4.06
CA LEU A 336 7.02 -8.97 4.70
C LEU A 336 6.53 -8.65 6.12
N LYS A 337 7.27 -7.84 6.89
CA LYS A 337 6.78 -7.35 8.20
C LYS A 337 5.57 -6.44 8.03
N THR A 338 5.55 -5.51 7.06
CA THR A 338 4.36 -4.66 6.80
C THR A 338 3.11 -5.48 6.43
N ILE A 339 3.25 -6.64 5.77
CA ILE A 339 2.14 -7.59 5.55
C ILE A 339 1.63 -8.16 6.89
N GLN A 340 2.54 -8.51 7.81
CA GLN A 340 2.21 -8.98 9.16
C GLN A 340 1.60 -7.88 10.06
N ASP A 341 2.12 -6.66 9.99
CA ASP A 341 1.70 -5.50 10.78
C ASP A 341 0.26 -5.07 10.41
N GLU A 342 -0.06 -5.08 9.12
CA GLU A 342 -1.44 -4.92 8.62
C GLU A 342 -2.28 -6.18 8.83
N GLY A 343 -1.73 -7.29 9.35
CA GLY A 343 -2.49 -8.50 9.70
C GLY A 343 -3.04 -9.26 8.51
N LEU A 344 -2.27 -9.36 7.42
CA LEU A 344 -2.53 -10.23 6.27
C LEU A 344 -1.53 -11.40 6.22
N TYR A 345 -1.85 -12.43 5.45
CA TYR A 345 -0.91 -13.50 5.13
C TYR A 345 0.00 -13.13 3.94
N GLY A 346 1.11 -13.86 3.79
CA GLY A 346 2.07 -13.71 2.69
C GLY A 346 2.14 -14.94 1.78
N VAL A 347 2.28 -14.70 0.48
CA VAL A 347 2.59 -15.72 -0.53
C VAL A 347 3.91 -15.34 -1.21
N LEU A 348 5.00 -16.03 -0.84
CA LEU A 348 6.36 -15.66 -1.24
C LEU A 348 6.82 -16.48 -2.45
N ARG A 349 6.76 -15.90 -3.64
CA ARG A 349 7.15 -16.55 -4.90
C ARG A 349 8.66 -16.38 -5.14
N ILE A 350 9.46 -17.17 -4.41
CA ILE A 350 10.92 -17.04 -4.36
C ILE A 350 11.57 -17.21 -5.75
N GLY A 351 11.00 -18.02 -6.65
CA GLY A 351 11.49 -18.18 -8.03
C GLY A 351 12.72 -19.10 -8.09
N PRO A 352 13.95 -18.61 -8.38
CA PRO A 352 14.34 -17.21 -8.58
C PRO A 352 14.23 -16.71 -10.02
N TYR A 353 13.75 -17.56 -10.94
CA TYR A 353 13.07 -17.06 -12.14
C TYR A 353 11.67 -16.58 -11.75
N ALA A 354 11.37 -15.32 -12.05
CA ALA A 354 10.09 -14.68 -11.77
C ALA A 354 9.23 -14.43 -13.02
N CYS A 355 9.82 -14.39 -14.22
CA CYS A 355 9.21 -13.79 -15.43
C CYS A 355 8.82 -12.31 -15.20
N ALA A 356 7.64 -12.07 -14.62
CA ALA A 356 7.12 -10.82 -14.04
C ALA A 356 7.24 -9.54 -14.90
N GLU A 357 7.38 -9.65 -16.23
CA GLU A 357 7.84 -8.58 -17.15
C GLU A 357 9.11 -7.87 -16.66
N TRP A 358 9.90 -8.60 -15.88
CA TRP A 358 11.07 -8.12 -15.19
C TRP A 358 12.33 -8.50 -15.96
N ASN A 359 13.33 -7.62 -15.93
CA ASN A 359 14.53 -7.67 -16.72
C ASN A 359 15.22 -9.04 -16.59
N TYR A 360 15.42 -9.71 -17.72
CA TYR A 360 16.04 -11.05 -17.78
C TYR A 360 15.31 -12.12 -16.95
N GLY A 361 14.00 -11.95 -16.73
CA GLY A 361 13.14 -12.88 -16.00
C GLY A 361 13.42 -12.93 -14.50
N GLY A 362 14.17 -11.96 -13.97
CA GLY A 362 14.68 -11.97 -12.60
C GLY A 362 16.12 -12.45 -12.45
N PHE A 363 16.75 -13.05 -13.47
CA PHE A 363 18.14 -13.54 -13.36
C PHE A 363 19.18 -12.42 -13.44
N PRO A 364 20.23 -12.42 -12.60
CA PRO A 364 21.35 -11.52 -12.76
C PRO A 364 22.17 -11.88 -14.01
N VAL A 365 22.59 -10.87 -14.78
CA VAL A 365 23.26 -11.08 -16.07
C VAL A 365 24.69 -11.62 -15.91
N TRP A 366 25.32 -11.49 -14.73
CA TRP A 366 26.58 -12.18 -14.45
C TRP A 366 26.45 -13.70 -14.50
N LEU A 367 25.25 -14.27 -14.29
CA LEU A 367 25.00 -15.71 -14.36
C LEU A 367 25.22 -16.21 -15.80
N HIS A 368 24.66 -15.51 -16.79
CA HIS A 368 24.86 -15.79 -18.23
C HIS A 368 26.34 -15.79 -18.65
N ASN A 369 27.14 -14.92 -18.02
CA ASN A 369 28.57 -14.77 -18.31
C ASN A 369 29.46 -15.83 -17.63
N MET A 370 28.89 -16.80 -16.91
CA MET A 370 29.65 -17.93 -16.35
C MET A 370 29.97 -19.01 -17.42
N PRO A 371 31.17 -19.62 -17.39
CA PRO A 371 31.56 -20.63 -18.38
C PRO A 371 30.60 -21.82 -18.43
N GLY A 372 30.10 -22.13 -19.63
CA GLY A 372 29.22 -23.28 -19.86
C GLY A 372 27.82 -23.17 -19.25
N MET A 373 27.37 -21.96 -18.90
CA MET A 373 26.04 -21.73 -18.33
C MET A 373 24.90 -22.02 -19.33
N VAL A 374 23.84 -22.65 -18.83
CA VAL A 374 22.52 -22.80 -19.49
C VAL A 374 21.47 -22.68 -18.39
N PHE A 375 20.44 -21.85 -18.59
CA PHE A 375 19.45 -21.56 -17.55
C PHE A 375 18.35 -22.63 -17.48
N ARG A 376 17.74 -22.78 -16.30
CA ARG A 376 16.51 -23.54 -16.06
C ARG A 376 16.56 -24.99 -16.58
N THR A 377 17.65 -25.68 -16.27
CA THR A 377 17.92 -27.07 -16.70
C THR A 377 18.93 -27.73 -15.76
N THR A 378 19.26 -29.01 -15.99
CA THR A 378 20.30 -29.74 -15.23
C THR A 378 21.73 -29.30 -15.60
N ASN A 379 22.02 -28.02 -15.42
CA ASN A 379 23.34 -27.43 -15.51
C ASN A 379 23.84 -27.20 -14.07
N LYS A 380 24.92 -27.88 -13.65
CA LYS A 380 25.39 -27.80 -12.26
C LYS A 380 25.73 -26.37 -11.82
N ALA A 381 26.33 -25.56 -12.67
CA ALA A 381 26.66 -24.17 -12.32
C ALA A 381 25.39 -23.32 -12.10
N TYR A 382 24.36 -23.50 -12.94
CA TYR A 382 23.05 -22.88 -12.75
C TYR A 382 22.38 -23.34 -11.43
N MET A 383 22.35 -24.65 -11.20
CA MET A 383 21.69 -25.26 -10.03
C MET A 383 22.36 -24.85 -8.72
N ASP A 384 23.70 -24.85 -8.66
CA ASP A 384 24.46 -24.41 -7.50
C ASP A 384 24.18 -22.93 -7.19
N GLU A 385 24.12 -22.05 -8.20
CA GLU A 385 23.81 -20.63 -8.02
C GLU A 385 22.37 -20.38 -7.58
N MET A 386 21.40 -21.05 -8.23
CA MET A 386 19.99 -21.00 -7.85
C MET A 386 19.77 -21.47 -6.41
N GLN A 387 20.38 -22.59 -6.01
CA GLN A 387 20.30 -23.09 -4.63
C GLN A 387 20.90 -22.10 -3.64
N ASN A 388 22.09 -21.54 -3.91
CA ASN A 388 22.70 -20.54 -3.03
C ASN A 388 21.78 -19.35 -2.76
N PHE A 389 21.15 -18.78 -3.81
CA PHE A 389 20.25 -17.64 -3.64
C PHE A 389 18.93 -18.03 -2.93
N THR A 390 18.30 -19.15 -3.32
CA THR A 390 17.06 -19.62 -2.69
C THR A 390 17.27 -19.96 -1.21
N THR A 391 18.38 -20.62 -0.85
CA THR A 391 18.75 -20.89 0.54
C THR A 391 18.94 -19.59 1.32
N MET A 392 19.70 -18.61 0.79
CA MET A 392 19.90 -17.32 1.46
C MET A 392 18.59 -16.58 1.74
N ILE A 393 17.66 -16.55 0.77
CA ILE A 393 16.34 -15.94 0.96
C ILE A 393 15.55 -16.67 2.05
N VAL A 394 15.51 -18.01 2.03
CA VAL A 394 14.83 -18.79 3.07
C VAL A 394 15.46 -18.58 4.45
N ASP A 395 16.79 -18.54 4.57
CA ASP A 395 17.49 -18.33 5.83
C ASP A 395 17.24 -16.92 6.41
N MET A 396 17.20 -15.89 5.56
CA MET A 396 16.81 -14.53 5.98
C MET A 396 15.39 -14.49 6.51
N VAL A 397 14.43 -15.09 5.78
CA VAL A 397 13.01 -15.14 6.17
C VAL A 397 12.82 -15.98 7.45
N LYS A 398 13.53 -17.11 7.58
CA LYS A 398 13.53 -17.96 8.78
C LYS A 398 14.11 -17.29 10.01
N LYS A 399 15.22 -16.56 9.87
CA LYS A 399 15.87 -15.83 10.96
C LYS A 399 14.93 -14.79 11.58
N GLU A 400 14.16 -14.11 10.73
CA GLU A 400 13.18 -13.10 11.13
C GLU A 400 11.80 -13.71 11.48
N LYS A 401 11.69 -15.05 11.50
CA LYS A 401 10.48 -15.84 11.84
C LYS A 401 9.26 -15.58 10.95
N LEU A 402 9.48 -15.25 9.68
CA LEU A 402 8.41 -14.76 8.79
C LEU A 402 7.57 -15.87 8.13
N PHE A 403 7.89 -17.16 8.31
CA PHE A 403 6.99 -18.26 7.95
C PHE A 403 5.91 -18.47 9.03
N ALA A 404 4.69 -18.84 8.64
CA ALA A 404 3.57 -19.07 9.57
C ALA A 404 3.88 -20.13 10.63
N SER A 405 4.64 -21.16 10.25
CA SER A 405 5.23 -22.19 11.12
C SER A 405 6.12 -21.64 12.26
N GLN A 406 6.49 -20.36 12.21
CA GLN A 406 7.30 -19.65 13.20
C GLN A 406 6.56 -18.46 13.85
N GLY A 407 5.30 -18.22 13.48
CA GLY A 407 4.49 -17.06 13.90
C GLY A 407 4.51 -15.87 12.93
N GLY A 408 5.01 -16.05 11.71
CA GLY A 408 5.04 -15.01 10.66
C GLY A 408 3.84 -15.04 9.70
N PRO A 409 3.78 -14.13 8.69
CA PRO A 409 2.65 -14.06 7.77
C PRO A 409 2.69 -15.10 6.64
N ILE A 410 3.85 -15.64 6.26
CA ILE A 410 3.97 -16.42 5.01
C ILE A 410 3.34 -17.79 5.17
N ILE A 411 2.25 -18.03 4.43
CA ILE A 411 1.50 -19.29 4.41
C ILE A 411 1.85 -20.19 3.22
N LEU A 412 2.48 -19.65 2.17
CA LEU A 412 2.81 -20.37 0.94
C LEU A 412 4.12 -19.85 0.34
N ALA A 413 4.91 -20.75 -0.25
CA ALA A 413 6.12 -20.40 -1.00
C ALA A 413 6.09 -21.02 -2.41
N GLN A 414 6.69 -20.37 -3.42
CA GLN A 414 6.81 -20.94 -4.78
C GLN A 414 8.27 -21.11 -5.21
N ILE A 415 8.57 -22.25 -5.82
CA ILE A 415 9.84 -22.55 -6.49
C ILE A 415 9.62 -22.65 -8.01
N GLU A 416 10.58 -22.11 -8.79
CA GLU A 416 10.41 -21.83 -10.23
C GLU A 416 9.20 -20.91 -10.54
N ASN A 417 8.98 -20.59 -11.82
CA ASN A 417 7.77 -19.93 -12.30
C ASN A 417 7.42 -20.36 -13.73
N GLU A 418 6.23 -20.92 -13.94
CA GLU A 418 5.72 -21.38 -15.24
C GLU A 418 6.65 -22.31 -16.05
N TYR A 419 7.42 -23.17 -15.38
CA TYR A 419 8.41 -23.98 -16.10
C TYR A 419 7.78 -25.00 -17.06
N GLY A 420 6.60 -25.55 -16.74
CA GLY A 420 5.87 -26.47 -17.62
C GLY A 420 5.54 -25.89 -19.00
N ASN A 421 5.31 -24.57 -19.10
CA ASN A 421 5.12 -23.87 -20.37
C ASN A 421 6.35 -23.91 -21.29
N VAL A 422 7.55 -24.09 -20.73
CA VAL A 422 8.84 -24.02 -21.45
C VAL A 422 9.70 -25.29 -21.33
N MET A 423 9.26 -26.29 -20.57
CA MET A 423 10.03 -27.51 -20.28
C MET A 423 10.31 -28.38 -21.52
N GLY A 424 9.38 -28.42 -22.48
CA GLY A 424 9.45 -29.32 -23.65
C GLY A 424 10.80 -29.26 -24.41
N PRO A 425 11.27 -28.07 -24.84
CA PRO A 425 12.59 -27.88 -25.46
C PRO A 425 13.81 -28.32 -24.63
N TYR A 426 13.69 -28.45 -23.29
CA TYR A 426 14.77 -28.97 -22.43
C TYR A 426 14.77 -30.50 -22.31
N GLY A 427 13.74 -31.19 -22.81
CA GLY A 427 13.65 -32.65 -22.82
C GLY A 427 13.75 -33.27 -21.42
N GLU A 428 14.48 -34.40 -21.33
CA GLU A 428 14.63 -35.14 -20.06
C GLU A 428 15.46 -34.36 -19.02
N SER A 429 16.34 -33.46 -19.45
CA SER A 429 17.05 -32.52 -18.58
C SER A 429 16.08 -31.57 -17.89
N GLY A 430 15.01 -31.15 -18.57
CA GLY A 430 13.97 -30.31 -17.95
C GLY A 430 13.17 -31.04 -16.88
N LYS A 431 12.74 -32.29 -17.16
CA LYS A 431 12.06 -33.14 -16.16
C LYS A 431 12.95 -33.49 -14.97
N SER A 432 14.26 -33.63 -15.21
CA SER A 432 15.25 -33.90 -14.15
C SER A 432 15.49 -32.66 -13.28
N TYR A 433 15.53 -31.49 -13.91
CA TYR A 433 15.65 -30.19 -13.25
C TYR A 433 14.42 -29.90 -12.36
N ILE A 434 13.20 -30.12 -12.85
CA ILE A 434 12.01 -29.78 -12.05
C ILE A 434 11.83 -30.69 -10.81
N LYS A 435 12.26 -31.96 -10.92
CA LYS A 435 12.41 -32.88 -9.78
C LYS A 435 13.46 -32.39 -8.78
N TRP A 436 14.60 -31.86 -9.26
CA TRP A 436 15.59 -31.24 -8.39
C TRP A 436 15.05 -29.97 -7.70
N CYS A 437 14.31 -29.10 -8.39
CA CYS A 437 13.68 -27.92 -7.78
C CYS A 437 12.76 -28.29 -6.62
N ALA A 438 11.87 -29.28 -6.83
CA ALA A 438 10.96 -29.77 -5.81
C ALA A 438 11.69 -30.39 -4.60
N ASN A 439 12.78 -31.14 -4.83
CA ASN A 439 13.58 -31.74 -3.77
C ASN A 439 14.40 -30.68 -3.00
N MET A 440 14.97 -29.71 -3.71
CA MET A 440 15.74 -28.61 -3.12
C MET A 440 14.85 -27.74 -2.24
N ALA A 441 13.69 -27.33 -2.74
CA ALA A 441 12.69 -26.57 -1.98
C ALA A 441 12.22 -27.28 -0.71
N GLN A 442 11.94 -28.60 -0.78
CA GLN A 442 11.63 -29.41 0.41
C GLN A 442 12.78 -29.44 1.42
N SER A 443 14.03 -29.61 0.96
CA SER A 443 15.20 -29.71 1.84
C SER A 443 15.50 -28.42 2.64
N LEU A 444 14.86 -27.30 2.28
CA LEU A 444 14.94 -26.04 3.03
C LEU A 444 13.96 -25.98 4.21
N ASP A 445 13.04 -26.93 4.35
CA ASP A 445 12.14 -27.14 5.51
C ASP A 445 11.47 -25.86 6.04
N VAL A 446 10.68 -25.18 5.19
CA VAL A 446 10.01 -23.91 5.55
C VAL A 446 8.78 -24.08 6.45
N GLY A 447 8.33 -25.31 6.70
CA GLY A 447 7.17 -25.61 7.54
C GLY A 447 5.81 -25.15 6.96
N VAL A 448 5.75 -24.75 5.68
CA VAL A 448 4.53 -24.36 4.96
C VAL A 448 4.50 -24.99 3.55
N PRO A 449 3.34 -25.14 2.89
CA PRO A 449 3.25 -25.76 1.58
C PRO A 449 4.01 -25.00 0.48
N TRP A 450 4.65 -25.76 -0.42
CA TRP A 450 5.28 -25.25 -1.63
C TRP A 450 4.36 -25.42 -2.85
N ILE A 451 4.30 -24.41 -3.70
CA ILE A 451 3.48 -24.37 -4.91
C ILE A 451 4.34 -24.25 -6.17
N MET A 452 3.78 -24.61 -7.33
CA MET A 452 4.41 -24.47 -8.66
C MET A 452 3.36 -24.15 -9.74
N CYS A 453 3.38 -22.92 -10.28
CA CYS A 453 2.43 -22.49 -11.30
C CYS A 453 2.74 -23.07 -12.71
N GLN A 454 1.68 -23.37 -13.46
CA GLN A 454 1.71 -23.98 -14.80
C GLN A 454 2.62 -25.22 -14.92
N GLN A 455 2.70 -26.03 -13.85
CA GLN A 455 3.47 -27.26 -13.79
C GLN A 455 2.56 -28.48 -13.66
N ASN A 456 2.03 -28.97 -14.79
CA ASN A 456 1.06 -30.08 -14.81
C ASN A 456 1.60 -31.37 -14.16
N ASP A 457 2.91 -31.63 -14.23
CA ASP A 457 3.60 -32.76 -13.61
C ASP A 457 4.42 -32.37 -12.37
N ALA A 458 3.98 -31.35 -11.62
CA ALA A 458 4.61 -30.92 -10.36
C ALA A 458 4.90 -32.12 -9.44
N PRO A 459 6.19 -32.38 -9.09
CA PRO A 459 6.57 -33.51 -8.25
C PRO A 459 5.96 -33.37 -6.85
N GLN A 460 5.43 -34.46 -6.30
CA GLN A 460 4.85 -34.42 -4.94
C GLN A 460 5.93 -34.13 -3.88
N PRO A 461 5.61 -33.35 -2.83
CA PRO A 461 4.31 -32.79 -2.46
C PRO A 461 4.04 -31.36 -2.97
N MET A 462 4.68 -30.93 -4.07
CA MET A 462 4.45 -29.58 -4.62
C MET A 462 3.01 -29.46 -5.15
N LEU A 463 2.35 -28.34 -4.82
CA LEU A 463 0.98 -28.05 -5.26
C LEU A 463 1.01 -27.36 -6.63
N ASN A 464 0.46 -27.99 -7.67
CA ASN A 464 0.38 -27.33 -8.98
C ASN A 464 -0.75 -26.28 -9.02
N THR A 465 -0.46 -25.11 -9.57
CA THR A 465 -1.42 -23.98 -9.63
C THR A 465 -1.58 -23.46 -11.05
N CYS A 466 -2.67 -22.74 -11.30
CA CYS A 466 -3.00 -22.18 -12.61
C CYS A 466 -2.75 -20.66 -12.67
N ASN A 467 -2.39 -20.17 -13.85
CA ASN A 467 -2.27 -18.76 -14.22
C ASN A 467 -3.15 -18.47 -15.44
N GLY A 468 -3.70 -17.27 -15.59
CA GLY A 468 -4.47 -16.89 -16.77
C GLY A 468 -5.52 -15.80 -16.56
N PHE A 469 -6.29 -15.51 -17.60
CA PHE A 469 -7.55 -14.74 -17.47
C PHE A 469 -8.68 -15.58 -16.85
N TYR A 470 -8.63 -16.91 -17.00
CA TYR A 470 -9.61 -17.87 -16.45
C TYR A 470 -8.91 -19.18 -16.05
N CYS A 471 -9.14 -19.62 -14.81
CA CYS A 471 -8.76 -20.96 -14.33
C CYS A 471 -9.97 -21.78 -13.84
N ASP A 472 -11.19 -21.42 -14.23
CA ASP A 472 -12.42 -22.10 -13.80
C ASP A 472 -12.47 -23.58 -14.23
N ASN A 473 -11.84 -23.92 -15.36
CA ASN A 473 -11.70 -25.29 -15.88
C ASN A 473 -10.42 -26.01 -15.39
N PHE A 474 -9.56 -25.37 -14.58
CA PHE A 474 -8.35 -26.01 -14.05
C PHE A 474 -8.70 -27.15 -13.07
N VAL A 475 -7.88 -28.20 -13.10
CA VAL A 475 -7.93 -29.36 -12.21
C VAL A 475 -6.49 -29.66 -11.72
N PRO A 476 -6.23 -29.70 -10.41
CA PRO A 476 -4.93 -30.09 -9.88
C PRO A 476 -4.50 -31.49 -10.26
N ASN A 477 -3.19 -31.77 -10.24
CA ASN A 477 -2.61 -33.04 -10.67
C ASN A 477 -2.67 -34.18 -9.64
N ASN A 478 -3.07 -33.86 -8.41
CA ASN A 478 -3.28 -34.79 -7.30
C ASN A 478 -4.63 -34.47 -6.64
N PRO A 479 -5.51 -35.45 -6.35
CA PRO A 479 -6.76 -35.22 -5.62
C PRO A 479 -6.60 -34.64 -4.20
N ASN A 480 -5.39 -34.63 -3.62
CA ASN A 480 -5.08 -33.98 -2.35
C ASN A 480 -4.56 -32.54 -2.49
N THR A 481 -4.39 -32.02 -3.71
CA THR A 481 -4.02 -30.63 -3.98
C THR A 481 -5.29 -29.78 -4.12
N PRO A 482 -5.44 -28.68 -3.38
CA PRO A 482 -6.60 -27.79 -3.51
C PRO A 482 -6.55 -27.02 -4.85
N LYS A 483 -7.71 -26.55 -5.31
CA LYS A 483 -7.80 -25.80 -6.57
C LYS A 483 -7.41 -24.34 -6.36
N MET A 484 -6.18 -24.01 -6.81
CA MET A 484 -5.52 -22.72 -6.61
C MET A 484 -5.21 -22.00 -7.94
N TRP A 485 -5.43 -20.68 -7.96
CA TRP A 485 -5.14 -19.80 -9.09
C TRP A 485 -4.17 -18.69 -8.63
N THR A 486 -2.91 -18.77 -9.06
CA THR A 486 -1.81 -17.89 -8.64
C THR A 486 -1.66 -16.61 -9.45
N GLU A 487 -2.20 -16.54 -10.67
CA GLU A 487 -2.26 -15.29 -11.42
C GLU A 487 -3.58 -15.14 -12.16
N ASN A 488 -4.55 -14.46 -11.55
CA ASN A 488 -5.70 -13.91 -12.25
C ASN A 488 -5.31 -12.57 -12.88
N TRP A 489 -5.03 -12.58 -14.18
CA TRP A 489 -4.52 -11.41 -14.89
C TRP A 489 -5.56 -10.28 -14.93
N THR A 490 -5.38 -9.24 -14.11
CA THR A 490 -6.37 -8.15 -13.88
C THR A 490 -6.54 -7.20 -15.06
N GLY A 491 -5.67 -7.33 -16.05
CA GLY A 491 -5.45 -6.50 -17.21
C GLY A 491 -4.26 -7.08 -17.97
N TRP A 492 -3.37 -6.25 -18.49
CA TRP A 492 -2.13 -6.72 -19.11
C TRP A 492 -1.03 -5.66 -19.07
N PHE A 493 0.21 -6.06 -19.32
CA PHE A 493 1.36 -5.16 -19.33
C PHE A 493 1.41 -4.27 -20.60
N LYS A 494 2.08 -3.13 -20.48
CA LYS A 494 2.30 -2.16 -21.56
C LYS A 494 3.72 -2.32 -22.14
N GLN A 495 3.84 -2.20 -23.47
CA GLN A 495 5.11 -2.26 -24.21
C GLN A 495 5.31 -1.00 -25.04
N TRP A 496 6.55 -0.51 -25.20
CA TRP A 496 6.87 0.66 -26.03
C TRP A 496 6.42 0.46 -27.49
N GLY A 497 5.65 1.42 -28.02
CA GLY A 497 4.97 1.32 -29.33
C GLY A 497 3.63 0.57 -29.29
N GLY A 498 3.33 -0.09 -28.17
CA GLY A 498 2.04 -0.70 -27.89
C GLY A 498 0.96 0.32 -27.50
N LYS A 499 -0.27 -0.19 -27.42
CA LYS A 499 -1.46 0.49 -26.91
C LYS A 499 -1.65 0.15 -25.43
N ASN A 500 -2.63 0.75 -24.76
CA ASN A 500 -2.98 0.41 -23.38
C ASN A 500 -4.06 -0.69 -23.34
N PRO A 501 -3.76 -1.91 -22.85
CA PRO A 501 -4.76 -2.95 -22.64
C PRO A 501 -5.51 -2.74 -21.32
N HIS A 502 -6.81 -3.00 -21.33
CA HIS A 502 -7.68 -2.95 -20.16
C HIS A 502 -8.58 -4.19 -20.12
N ARG A 503 -8.95 -4.67 -18.92
CA ARG A 503 -9.85 -5.79 -18.70
C ARG A 503 -11.03 -5.34 -17.85
N THR A 504 -12.23 -5.52 -18.37
CA THR A 504 -13.49 -5.09 -17.73
C THR A 504 -13.69 -5.69 -16.35
N THR A 505 -14.10 -4.84 -15.40
CA THR A 505 -14.47 -5.17 -14.03
C THR A 505 -15.42 -6.37 -13.95
N GLU A 506 -16.42 -6.41 -14.83
CA GLU A 506 -17.43 -7.46 -14.92
C GLU A 506 -16.82 -8.82 -15.31
N ASP A 507 -15.81 -8.83 -16.18
CA ASP A 507 -15.12 -10.04 -16.62
C ASP A 507 -14.11 -10.55 -15.58
N VAL A 508 -13.40 -9.65 -14.90
CA VAL A 508 -12.55 -10.05 -13.75
C VAL A 508 -13.44 -10.68 -12.69
N ALA A 509 -14.54 -10.03 -12.30
CA ALA A 509 -15.49 -10.57 -11.33
C ALA A 509 -16.15 -11.89 -11.80
N PHE A 510 -16.54 -12.00 -13.08
CA PHE A 510 -17.06 -13.24 -13.67
C PHE A 510 -16.05 -14.38 -13.55
N SER A 511 -14.79 -14.14 -13.92
CA SER A 511 -13.75 -15.17 -13.90
C SER A 511 -13.50 -15.71 -12.49
N VAL A 512 -13.48 -14.83 -11.48
CA VAL A 512 -13.33 -15.19 -10.06
C VAL A 512 -14.55 -15.94 -9.55
N ALA A 513 -15.75 -15.38 -9.71
CA ALA A 513 -16.99 -16.02 -9.25
C ALA A 513 -17.21 -17.39 -9.91
N ARG A 514 -16.82 -17.55 -11.17
CA ARG A 514 -16.89 -18.83 -11.91
C ARG A 514 -15.82 -19.84 -11.47
N PHE A 515 -14.65 -19.37 -11.04
CA PHE A 515 -13.62 -20.21 -10.43
C PHE A 515 -14.07 -20.75 -9.05
N PHE A 516 -14.62 -19.88 -8.19
CA PHE A 516 -15.21 -20.30 -6.91
C PHE A 516 -16.47 -21.16 -7.10
N GLN A 517 -17.34 -20.84 -8.08
CA GLN A 517 -18.43 -21.73 -8.49
C GLN A 517 -17.91 -23.15 -8.77
N ARG A 518 -16.76 -23.28 -9.45
CA ARG A 518 -16.17 -24.56 -9.87
C ARG A 518 -15.10 -25.10 -8.91
N GLY A 519 -15.33 -24.92 -7.61
CA GLY A 519 -14.59 -25.57 -6.51
C GLY A 519 -13.24 -24.95 -6.17
N GLY A 520 -12.89 -23.80 -6.75
CA GLY A 520 -11.70 -23.05 -6.38
C GLY A 520 -11.77 -22.51 -4.95
N THR A 521 -10.64 -22.44 -4.26
CA THR A 521 -10.55 -21.96 -2.87
C THR A 521 -9.41 -20.97 -2.61
N PHE A 522 -8.45 -20.83 -3.53
CA PHE A 522 -7.42 -19.79 -3.51
C PHE A 522 -7.40 -19.04 -4.85
N ASN A 523 -7.50 -17.71 -4.82
CA ASN A 523 -7.36 -16.85 -6.00
C ASN A 523 -6.45 -15.66 -5.70
N ASN A 524 -5.40 -15.47 -6.50
CA ASN A 524 -4.53 -14.30 -6.45
C ASN A 524 -4.72 -13.37 -7.67
N TYR A 525 -4.86 -12.07 -7.44
CA TYR A 525 -4.90 -11.04 -8.48
C TYR A 525 -3.50 -10.61 -8.92
N TYR A 526 -3.17 -10.89 -10.18
CA TYR A 526 -1.93 -10.44 -10.82
C TYR A 526 -2.27 -9.32 -11.82
N MET A 527 -2.14 -8.04 -11.50
CA MET A 527 -1.61 -7.42 -10.28
C MET A 527 -2.74 -6.83 -9.43
N TYR A 528 -2.60 -6.83 -8.11
CA TYR A 528 -3.48 -6.02 -7.25
C TYR A 528 -3.00 -4.56 -7.17
N HIS A 529 -1.67 -4.37 -7.09
CA HIS A 529 -1.01 -3.10 -7.41
C HIS A 529 0.16 -3.38 -8.37
N GLY A 530 0.08 -2.82 -9.57
CA GLY A 530 1.11 -2.99 -10.59
C GLY A 530 2.36 -2.13 -10.36
N GLY A 531 2.17 -0.85 -10.06
CA GLY A 531 3.25 0.10 -9.76
C GLY A 531 4.12 0.49 -10.96
N THR A 532 5.37 0.86 -10.67
CA THR A 532 6.32 1.46 -11.64
C THR A 532 7.62 0.65 -11.73
N ASN A 533 8.06 0.34 -12.95
CA ASN A 533 9.39 -0.19 -13.25
C ASN A 533 10.47 0.91 -13.14
N PHE A 534 10.84 1.24 -11.89
CA PHE A 534 11.90 2.20 -11.56
C PHE A 534 13.29 1.79 -12.09
N ASP A 535 14.25 2.71 -11.99
CA ASP A 535 15.64 2.54 -12.43
C ASP A 535 15.78 2.13 -13.92
N ARG A 536 16.45 1.00 -14.19
CA ARG A 536 16.66 0.43 -15.53
C ARG A 536 16.70 -1.10 -15.56
N THR A 537 16.89 -1.73 -14.39
CA THR A 537 16.93 -3.18 -14.19
C THR A 537 15.58 -3.78 -13.78
N ALA A 538 14.51 -2.96 -13.77
CA ALA A 538 13.14 -3.41 -13.52
C ALA A 538 12.47 -4.00 -14.76
N GLY A 539 11.85 -3.20 -15.63
CA GLY A 539 11.09 -3.71 -16.78
C GLY A 539 11.95 -4.18 -17.97
N GLY A 540 11.61 -5.31 -18.59
CA GLY A 540 12.25 -5.78 -19.82
C GLY A 540 11.67 -7.08 -20.43
N PRO A 541 11.80 -7.29 -21.76
CA PRO A 541 12.27 -6.37 -22.79
C PRO A 541 11.12 -5.49 -23.29
N TYR A 542 11.40 -4.25 -23.69
CA TYR A 542 10.40 -3.31 -24.24
C TYR A 542 9.21 -2.96 -23.33
N ILE A 543 9.16 -3.48 -22.10
CA ILE A 543 8.17 -3.12 -21.08
C ILE A 543 8.32 -1.63 -20.74
N THR A 544 7.19 -0.94 -20.55
CA THR A 544 7.17 0.47 -20.16
C THR A 544 7.65 0.69 -18.72
N THR A 545 7.91 1.95 -18.38
CA THR A 545 8.19 2.34 -16.99
C THR A 545 6.93 2.26 -16.13
N SER A 546 5.74 2.52 -16.69
CA SER A 546 4.47 2.11 -16.10
C SER A 546 4.35 0.58 -16.08
N TYR A 547 3.96 0.00 -14.94
CA TYR A 547 3.48 -1.39 -14.84
C TYR A 547 2.07 -1.45 -14.22
N ASP A 548 1.29 -0.39 -14.41
CA ASP A 548 -0.10 -0.19 -13.97
C ASP A 548 -1.04 -1.40 -14.10
N TYR A 549 -0.87 -2.23 -15.14
CA TYR A 549 -1.58 -3.51 -15.38
C TYR A 549 -3.13 -3.42 -15.37
N ASP A 550 -3.72 -2.23 -15.48
CA ASP A 550 -5.15 -1.98 -15.25
C ASP A 550 -5.61 -2.54 -13.87
N ALA A 551 -4.72 -2.54 -12.88
CA ALA A 551 -4.90 -3.18 -11.57
C ALA A 551 -5.98 -2.50 -10.69
N PRO A 552 -6.54 -3.19 -9.68
CA PRO A 552 -7.43 -2.60 -8.67
C PRO A 552 -6.85 -1.38 -7.94
N LEU A 553 -5.53 -1.34 -7.72
CA LEU A 553 -4.79 -0.15 -7.31
C LEU A 553 -3.89 0.30 -8.48
N ASP A 554 -4.07 1.54 -8.95
CA ASP A 554 -3.35 2.09 -10.11
C ASP A 554 -1.83 2.20 -9.86
N GLU A 555 -1.06 2.56 -10.89
CA GLU A 555 0.40 2.80 -10.79
C GLU A 555 0.83 3.69 -9.60
N TYR A 556 -0.04 4.59 -9.15
CA TYR A 556 0.25 5.59 -8.11
C TYR A 556 -0.40 5.25 -6.75
N GLY A 557 -1.10 4.11 -6.65
CA GLY A 557 -1.78 3.65 -5.43
C GLY A 557 -3.19 4.20 -5.21
N ASN A 558 -3.82 4.79 -6.22
CA ASN A 558 -5.25 5.20 -6.15
C ASN A 558 -6.17 4.00 -6.38
N LEU A 559 -7.41 4.09 -5.88
CA LEU A 559 -8.42 3.05 -6.12
C LEU A 559 -8.91 3.12 -7.58
N ASN A 560 -8.64 2.09 -8.38
CA ASN A 560 -9.17 1.97 -9.75
C ASN A 560 -10.65 1.58 -9.70
N GLN A 561 -11.52 2.58 -9.64
CA GLN A 561 -12.97 2.40 -9.48
C GLN A 561 -13.67 2.43 -10.84
N PRO A 562 -14.55 1.45 -11.17
CA PRO A 562 -15.27 0.58 -10.22
C PRO A 562 -14.60 -0.76 -9.90
N LYS A 563 -13.43 -1.09 -10.47
CA LYS A 563 -12.81 -2.42 -10.35
C LYS A 563 -12.54 -2.80 -8.90
N TYR A 564 -11.91 -1.92 -8.13
CA TYR A 564 -11.63 -2.13 -6.70
C TYR A 564 -12.89 -2.44 -5.89
N GLY A 565 -13.91 -1.57 -5.91
CA GLY A 565 -15.10 -1.72 -5.07
C GLY A 565 -16.03 -2.85 -5.50
N HIS A 566 -16.11 -3.16 -6.80
CA HIS A 566 -16.91 -4.29 -7.29
C HIS A 566 -16.25 -5.65 -6.98
N LEU A 567 -14.91 -5.73 -7.00
CA LEU A 567 -14.21 -6.92 -6.52
C LEU A 567 -14.32 -7.04 -5.00
N LYS A 568 -14.23 -5.94 -4.23
CA LYS A 568 -14.53 -5.97 -2.80
C LYS A 568 -15.91 -6.56 -2.50
N GLN A 569 -16.96 -6.11 -3.19
CA GLN A 569 -18.32 -6.63 -3.01
C GLN A 569 -18.43 -8.13 -3.33
N LEU A 570 -17.64 -8.64 -4.29
CA LEU A 570 -17.49 -10.07 -4.52
C LEU A 570 -16.78 -10.78 -3.36
N HIS A 571 -15.72 -10.18 -2.80
CA HIS A 571 -14.95 -10.74 -1.67
C HIS A 571 -15.80 -10.83 -0.40
N ASP A 572 -16.51 -9.76 -0.03
CA ASP A 572 -17.40 -9.71 1.13
C ASP A 572 -18.45 -10.84 1.06
N VAL A 573 -18.99 -11.12 -0.14
CA VAL A 573 -19.95 -12.21 -0.37
C VAL A 573 -19.30 -13.59 -0.34
N LEU A 574 -18.13 -13.78 -0.95
CA LEU A 574 -17.41 -15.06 -0.89
C LEU A 574 -17.00 -15.43 0.54
N HIS A 575 -16.53 -14.44 1.32
CA HIS A 575 -16.19 -14.62 2.74
C HIS A 575 -17.41 -14.93 3.60
N SER A 576 -18.57 -14.30 3.34
CA SER A 576 -19.84 -14.66 4.01
C SER A 576 -20.25 -16.12 3.81
N MET A 577 -19.69 -16.78 2.79
CA MET A 577 -19.95 -18.17 2.42
C MET A 577 -18.81 -19.15 2.78
N GLU A 578 -17.69 -18.70 3.37
CA GLU A 578 -16.44 -19.50 3.50
C GLU A 578 -16.69 -20.95 3.96
N LYS A 579 -17.38 -21.15 5.09
CA LYS A 579 -17.65 -22.47 5.67
C LYS A 579 -18.44 -23.39 4.72
N ILE A 580 -19.40 -22.84 3.98
CA ILE A 580 -20.19 -23.60 2.99
C ILE A 580 -19.34 -23.85 1.73
N LEU A 581 -18.49 -22.89 1.33
CA LEU A 581 -17.55 -23.03 0.23
C LEU A 581 -16.43 -24.04 0.50
N THR A 582 -16.04 -24.29 1.75
CA THR A 582 -14.93 -25.19 2.10
C THR A 582 -15.34 -26.54 2.66
N TYR A 583 -16.49 -26.67 3.31
CA TYR A 583 -17.01 -27.94 3.84
C TYR A 583 -18.24 -28.47 3.09
N GLY A 584 -18.89 -27.65 2.25
CA GLY A 584 -20.07 -28.06 1.51
C GLY A 584 -19.79 -29.06 0.38
N ASN A 585 -20.68 -30.05 0.27
CA ASN A 585 -20.79 -30.92 -0.89
C ASN A 585 -21.27 -30.12 -2.10
N ILE A 586 -20.66 -30.36 -3.26
CA ILE A 586 -20.95 -29.62 -4.50
C ILE A 586 -21.87 -30.45 -5.40
N SER A 587 -22.96 -29.85 -5.88
CA SER A 587 -23.75 -30.39 -7.00
C SER A 587 -23.99 -29.29 -8.04
N THR A 588 -24.19 -29.66 -9.31
CA THR A 588 -24.51 -28.71 -10.38
C THR A 588 -25.67 -29.21 -11.21
N ILE A 589 -26.62 -28.31 -11.48
CA ILE A 589 -27.73 -28.49 -12.42
C ILE A 589 -27.37 -27.69 -13.68
N ASP A 590 -27.35 -28.36 -14.83
CA ASP A 590 -27.20 -27.72 -16.13
C ASP A 590 -28.59 -27.38 -16.69
N PHE A 591 -28.77 -26.16 -17.18
CA PHE A 591 -30.01 -25.66 -17.80
C PHE A 591 -29.87 -25.53 -19.33
N GLY A 592 -28.72 -25.93 -19.90
CA GLY A 592 -28.37 -25.74 -21.30
C GLY A 592 -27.92 -24.32 -21.62
N ASN A 593 -27.50 -24.09 -22.88
CA ASN A 593 -27.07 -22.77 -23.39
C ASN A 593 -25.99 -22.05 -22.53
N SER A 594 -25.15 -22.82 -21.83
CA SER A 594 -24.14 -22.37 -20.86
C SER A 594 -24.70 -21.75 -19.56
N ALA A 595 -25.98 -21.95 -19.25
CA ALA A 595 -26.62 -21.58 -17.99
C ALA A 595 -26.57 -22.76 -16.99
N SER A 596 -26.17 -22.49 -15.74
CA SER A 596 -25.95 -23.51 -14.72
C SER A 596 -26.24 -23.00 -13.31
N ALA A 597 -26.74 -23.88 -12.43
CA ALA A 597 -26.80 -23.62 -10.99
C ALA A 597 -25.90 -24.61 -10.24
N THR A 598 -24.89 -24.11 -9.54
CA THR A 598 -24.03 -24.91 -8.66
C THR A 598 -24.40 -24.62 -7.21
N ILE A 599 -24.67 -25.69 -6.46
CA ILE A 599 -25.10 -25.66 -5.07
C ILE A 599 -24.01 -26.24 -4.19
N TYR A 600 -23.60 -25.47 -3.17
CA TYR A 600 -22.76 -25.93 -2.07
C TYR A 600 -23.66 -26.18 -0.88
N LYS A 601 -23.64 -27.40 -0.31
CA LYS A 601 -24.53 -27.79 0.80
C LYS A 601 -23.79 -28.42 1.97
N THR A 602 -24.05 -27.90 3.17
CA THR A 602 -23.69 -28.48 4.47
C THR A 602 -24.96 -28.95 5.20
N GLU A 603 -24.83 -29.40 6.46
CA GLU A 603 -25.98 -29.64 7.33
C GLU A 603 -26.60 -28.32 7.85
N GLU A 604 -25.80 -27.26 7.94
CA GLU A 604 -26.19 -25.96 8.49
C GLU A 604 -26.88 -25.03 7.47
N GLY A 605 -26.61 -25.22 6.17
CA GLY A 605 -27.13 -24.32 5.13
C GLY A 605 -26.75 -24.72 3.71
N SER A 606 -27.03 -23.84 2.76
CA SER A 606 -26.62 -24.00 1.36
C SER A 606 -26.44 -22.65 0.67
N SER A 607 -25.43 -22.56 -0.20
CA SER A 607 -25.12 -21.36 -0.99
C SER A 607 -25.04 -21.72 -2.48
N CYS A 608 -25.53 -20.82 -3.34
CA CYS A 608 -25.73 -21.10 -4.75
C CYS A 608 -25.01 -20.08 -5.65
N PHE A 609 -24.46 -20.59 -6.76
CA PHE A 609 -23.94 -19.80 -7.88
C PHE A 609 -24.77 -20.10 -9.12
N PHE A 610 -25.38 -19.09 -9.71
CA PHE A 610 -26.10 -19.18 -10.98
C PHE A 610 -25.24 -18.55 -12.07
N GLY A 611 -24.52 -19.38 -12.82
CA GLY A 611 -23.54 -18.97 -13.83
C GLY A 611 -24.09 -19.06 -15.24
N ASN A 612 -24.03 -17.95 -15.99
CA ASN A 612 -24.35 -17.88 -17.41
C ASN A 612 -23.07 -17.60 -18.23
N GLY A 613 -22.58 -18.62 -18.93
CA GLY A 613 -21.42 -18.53 -19.83
C GLY A 613 -21.75 -18.17 -21.28
N ASN A 614 -22.99 -17.76 -21.59
CA ASN A 614 -23.36 -17.30 -22.94
C ASN A 614 -22.76 -15.91 -23.20
N GLU A 615 -22.18 -15.68 -24.38
CA GLU A 615 -21.53 -14.41 -24.72
C GLU A 615 -22.52 -13.33 -25.21
N THR A 616 -23.79 -13.67 -25.43
CA THR A 616 -24.80 -12.78 -26.02
C THR A 616 -26.06 -12.65 -25.16
N SER A 617 -26.77 -13.74 -24.93
CA SER A 617 -28.11 -13.76 -24.32
C SER A 617 -28.09 -13.99 -22.81
N ASP A 618 -28.87 -13.18 -22.11
CA ASP A 618 -29.16 -13.37 -20.70
C ASP A 618 -30.03 -14.64 -20.51
N ALA A 619 -29.97 -15.26 -19.33
CA ALA A 619 -30.63 -16.54 -19.04
C ALA A 619 -31.56 -16.42 -17.83
N THR A 620 -32.73 -17.07 -17.90
CA THR A 620 -33.66 -17.19 -16.77
C THR A 620 -33.51 -18.57 -16.15
N ILE A 621 -33.03 -18.63 -14.90
CA ILE A 621 -32.92 -19.88 -14.14
C ILE A 621 -34.05 -19.92 -13.12
N SER A 622 -34.96 -20.89 -13.25
CA SER A 622 -36.01 -21.15 -12.27
C SER A 622 -35.51 -22.17 -11.23
N PHE A 623 -35.48 -21.78 -9.95
CA PHE A 623 -34.91 -22.57 -8.86
C PHE A 623 -35.75 -22.41 -7.59
N GLN A 624 -36.12 -23.54 -6.97
CA GLN A 624 -36.98 -23.60 -5.76
C GLN A 624 -38.33 -22.83 -5.85
N GLY A 625 -38.82 -22.57 -7.07
CA GLY A 625 -40.08 -21.84 -7.34
C GLY A 625 -39.88 -20.37 -7.70
N GLU A 626 -38.73 -19.80 -7.36
CA GLU A 626 -38.33 -18.45 -7.79
C GLU A 626 -37.68 -18.49 -9.19
N SER A 627 -37.55 -17.33 -9.85
CA SER A 627 -36.92 -17.22 -11.17
C SER A 627 -35.95 -16.04 -11.26
N TYR A 628 -34.71 -16.34 -11.62
CA TYR A 628 -33.58 -15.42 -11.56
C TYR A 628 -33.07 -15.11 -12.96
N VAL A 629 -32.97 -13.82 -13.30
CA VAL A 629 -32.36 -13.36 -14.55
C VAL A 629 -30.86 -13.16 -14.33
N VAL A 630 -30.07 -13.99 -15.02
CA VAL A 630 -28.60 -14.01 -15.00
C VAL A 630 -28.09 -13.42 -16.33
N PRO A 631 -27.54 -12.19 -16.34
CA PRO A 631 -26.99 -11.57 -17.54
C PRO A 631 -25.98 -12.46 -18.27
N ALA A 632 -25.89 -12.33 -19.59
CA ALA A 632 -24.90 -13.06 -20.38
C ALA A 632 -23.48 -12.73 -19.90
N TRP A 633 -22.61 -13.75 -19.82
CA TRP A 633 -21.27 -13.66 -19.28
C TRP A 633 -21.23 -13.12 -17.83
N SER A 634 -22.10 -13.65 -16.97
CA SER A 634 -22.15 -13.28 -15.55
C SER A 634 -22.38 -14.48 -14.63
N VAL A 635 -22.10 -14.28 -13.34
CA VAL A 635 -22.48 -15.21 -12.26
C VAL A 635 -23.27 -14.42 -11.21
N THR A 636 -24.45 -14.90 -10.85
CA THR A 636 -25.22 -14.45 -9.68
C THR A 636 -24.87 -15.32 -8.48
N ILE A 637 -24.69 -14.71 -7.30
CA ILE A 637 -24.30 -15.40 -6.06
C ILE A 637 -25.38 -15.19 -4.99
N LEU A 638 -25.78 -16.30 -4.37
CA LEU A 638 -26.85 -16.38 -3.38
C LEU A 638 -26.35 -17.13 -2.14
N PRO A 639 -25.89 -16.43 -1.08
CA PRO A 639 -25.33 -17.06 0.12
C PRO A 639 -26.26 -18.03 0.85
N ASP A 640 -27.58 -17.84 0.70
CA ASP A 640 -28.66 -18.64 1.28
C ASP A 640 -29.43 -19.47 0.22
N CYS A 641 -28.91 -19.54 -1.01
CA CYS A 641 -29.60 -20.10 -2.19
C CYS A 641 -30.94 -19.44 -2.58
N LYS A 642 -31.30 -18.28 -2.00
CA LYS A 642 -32.61 -17.62 -2.19
C LYS A 642 -32.51 -16.14 -2.60
N ASN A 643 -31.64 -15.36 -1.99
CA ASN A 643 -31.52 -13.93 -2.22
C ASN A 643 -30.28 -13.61 -3.08
N GLU A 644 -30.43 -12.78 -4.12
CA GLU A 644 -29.31 -12.25 -4.89
C GLU A 644 -28.53 -11.22 -4.05
N ALA A 645 -27.37 -11.64 -3.53
CA ALA A 645 -26.42 -10.73 -2.88
C ALA A 645 -25.59 -9.95 -3.91
N PHE A 646 -25.11 -10.66 -4.94
CA PHE A 646 -24.18 -10.12 -5.94
C PHE A 646 -24.42 -10.72 -7.33
N ASN A 647 -24.18 -9.95 -8.39
CA ASN A 647 -23.98 -10.48 -9.74
C ASN A 647 -22.82 -9.75 -10.41
N THR A 648 -21.95 -10.51 -11.08
CA THR A 648 -20.68 -10.00 -11.60
C THR A 648 -20.82 -8.92 -12.67
N ALA A 649 -21.95 -8.85 -13.37
CA ALA A 649 -22.25 -7.83 -14.40
C ALA A 649 -23.17 -6.69 -13.92
N LYS A 650 -23.64 -6.71 -12.67
CA LYS A 650 -24.51 -5.67 -12.09
C LYS A 650 -23.70 -4.73 -11.19
N ILE A 651 -22.79 -3.94 -11.78
CA ILE A 651 -21.97 -2.97 -11.03
C ILE A 651 -22.88 -1.92 -10.37
N ILE A 652 -22.73 -1.75 -9.05
CA ILE A 652 -23.32 -0.64 -8.27
C ILE A 652 -22.28 0.38 -7.78
N THR A 653 -21.00 -0.01 -7.77
CA THR A 653 -19.84 0.82 -7.39
C THR A 653 -19.64 1.97 -8.38
N GLN A 654 -19.25 3.14 -7.88
CA GLN A 654 -18.91 4.29 -8.73
C GLN A 654 -17.72 4.02 -9.67
N THR A 655 -17.69 4.68 -10.82
CA THR A 655 -16.47 4.94 -11.61
C THR A 655 -15.81 6.23 -11.13
N SER A 656 -14.49 6.27 -11.00
CA SER A 656 -13.74 7.50 -10.66
C SER A 656 -12.89 7.97 -11.82
N MET A 657 -13.15 9.18 -12.34
CA MET A 657 -12.37 9.78 -13.42
C MET A 657 -11.16 10.51 -12.84
N MET A 658 -9.97 9.93 -13.06
CA MET A 658 -8.71 10.53 -12.64
C MET A 658 -8.32 11.66 -13.59
N VAL A 659 -8.01 12.83 -13.04
CA VAL A 659 -7.54 14.01 -13.76
C VAL A 659 -6.13 14.38 -13.32
N LYS A 660 -5.35 14.93 -14.25
CA LYS A 660 -4.06 15.55 -13.93
C LYS A 660 -4.26 17.04 -13.68
N LYS A 661 -3.70 17.56 -12.59
CA LYS A 661 -3.77 18.98 -12.21
C LYS A 661 -2.36 19.58 -12.23
N PRO A 662 -2.14 20.81 -12.75
CA PRO A 662 -0.83 21.45 -12.76
C PRO A 662 -0.22 21.61 -11.36
N ASN A 663 1.09 21.81 -11.29
CA ASN A 663 1.76 22.20 -10.05
C ASN A 663 1.33 23.61 -9.61
N GLU A 664 0.53 23.69 -8.55
CA GLU A 664 0.05 24.94 -7.92
C GLU A 664 1.09 25.56 -6.94
N ALA A 665 2.29 24.96 -6.79
CA ALA A 665 3.36 25.45 -5.91
C ALA A 665 4.39 26.39 -6.60
N GLU A 666 4.17 26.74 -7.87
CA GLU A 666 5.08 27.59 -8.68
C GLU A 666 4.35 28.86 -9.13
N ASP A 667 5.06 30.00 -9.15
CA ASP A 667 4.54 31.26 -9.69
C ASP A 667 4.24 31.12 -11.19
N ALA A 668 3.08 31.62 -11.63
CA ALA A 668 2.69 31.56 -13.04
C ALA A 668 3.50 32.57 -13.89
N PRO A 669 4.01 32.18 -15.10
CA PRO A 669 3.81 30.90 -15.78
C PRO A 669 4.77 29.79 -15.32
N SER A 670 4.22 28.58 -15.16
CA SER A 670 4.85 27.39 -14.57
C SER A 670 5.91 26.67 -15.44
N THR A 671 6.62 27.39 -16.31
CA THR A 671 7.66 26.81 -17.18
C THR A 671 8.97 26.60 -16.43
N LEU A 672 9.42 25.35 -16.35
CA LEU A 672 10.69 24.97 -15.71
C LEU A 672 11.90 25.70 -16.33
N LYS A 673 12.80 26.19 -15.48
CA LYS A 673 14.03 26.88 -15.89
C LYS A 673 15.13 25.86 -16.15
N TRP A 674 15.55 25.73 -17.40
CA TRP A 674 16.45 24.69 -17.86
C TRP A 674 17.92 25.13 -17.93
N SER A 675 18.79 24.29 -17.43
CA SER A 675 20.22 24.24 -17.75
C SER A 675 20.54 22.97 -18.53
N TRP A 676 21.59 22.98 -19.36
CA TRP A 676 21.91 21.87 -20.26
C TRP A 676 23.41 21.66 -20.44
N ARG A 677 23.78 20.49 -20.98
CA ARG A 677 25.12 20.21 -21.54
C ARG A 677 25.08 19.02 -22.49
N PRO A 678 25.99 18.90 -23.47
CA PRO A 678 26.10 17.70 -24.29
C PRO A 678 26.70 16.53 -23.50
N GLU A 679 26.43 15.31 -23.99
CA GLU A 679 27.19 14.11 -23.64
C GLU A 679 28.58 14.14 -24.33
N ASN A 680 29.65 14.01 -23.55
CA ASN A 680 31.02 14.33 -24.00
C ASN A 680 31.71 13.12 -24.66
N MET A 681 31.31 12.77 -25.90
CA MET A 681 31.71 11.53 -26.57
C MET A 681 33.00 11.61 -27.40
N ASP A 682 33.39 12.79 -27.89
CA ASP A 682 34.46 12.97 -28.90
C ASP A 682 35.81 12.34 -28.52
N ASN A 683 36.11 12.33 -27.21
CA ASN A 683 37.35 11.81 -26.65
C ASN A 683 37.61 10.33 -26.99
N PHE A 684 36.57 9.53 -27.16
CA PHE A 684 36.65 8.14 -27.63
C PHE A 684 36.18 8.00 -29.09
N LEU A 685 35.09 8.67 -29.48
CA LEU A 685 34.48 8.59 -30.82
C LEU A 685 35.47 8.89 -31.94
N LEU A 686 36.23 9.99 -31.84
CA LEU A 686 37.17 10.42 -32.88
C LEU A 686 38.43 9.53 -32.92
N LYS A 687 38.76 8.87 -31.81
CA LYS A 687 39.94 8.00 -31.68
C LYS A 687 39.65 6.55 -32.07
N GLY A 688 38.39 6.10 -31.98
CA GLY A 688 37.99 4.70 -32.20
C GLY A 688 38.62 3.76 -31.16
N LYS A 689 38.61 4.16 -29.89
CA LYS A 689 39.18 3.42 -28.75
C LYS A 689 38.28 3.58 -27.52
N GLY A 690 37.82 2.47 -26.96
CA GLY A 690 37.20 2.37 -25.64
C GLY A 690 38.08 1.61 -24.64
N GLU A 691 37.48 0.99 -23.62
CA GLU A 691 38.17 0.22 -22.58
C GLU A 691 38.87 -1.04 -23.12
N SER A 692 38.26 -1.75 -24.09
CA SER A 692 38.77 -3.04 -24.58
C SER A 692 38.83 -3.12 -26.11
N THR A 693 39.47 -4.17 -26.63
CA THR A 693 39.51 -4.47 -28.07
C THR A 693 39.53 -5.97 -28.36
N GLN A 694 38.78 -6.42 -29.37
CA GLN A 694 38.69 -7.81 -29.81
C GLN A 694 38.68 -7.91 -31.35
N THR A 695 38.90 -9.09 -31.91
CA THR A 695 38.87 -9.34 -33.38
C THR A 695 37.55 -9.94 -33.88
N GLN A 696 36.51 -9.87 -33.06
CA GLN A 696 35.16 -10.32 -33.38
C GLN A 696 34.12 -9.41 -32.72
N LEU A 697 32.88 -9.47 -33.21
CA LEU A 697 31.71 -8.88 -32.56
C LEU A 697 31.30 -9.73 -31.35
N PHE A 698 30.97 -9.07 -30.24
CA PHE A 698 30.49 -9.70 -29.01
C PHE A 698 29.04 -9.27 -28.69
N ASP A 699 28.31 -10.16 -28.04
CA ASP A 699 26.98 -9.90 -27.48
C ASP A 699 27.05 -8.79 -26.41
N GLN A 700 26.03 -7.91 -26.38
CA GLN A 700 26.00 -6.80 -25.43
C GLN A 700 25.97 -7.27 -23.97
N LYS A 701 25.28 -8.37 -23.64
CA LYS A 701 25.22 -8.94 -22.28
C LYS A 701 26.61 -9.35 -21.76
N VAL A 702 27.46 -9.82 -22.67
CA VAL A 702 28.84 -10.28 -22.36
C VAL A 702 29.78 -9.11 -22.09
N VAL A 703 29.56 -7.94 -22.73
CA VAL A 703 30.46 -6.79 -22.60
C VAL A 703 29.98 -5.77 -21.55
N THR A 704 28.67 -5.54 -21.40
CA THR A 704 28.16 -4.60 -20.37
C THR A 704 27.86 -5.27 -19.04
N ASN A 705 27.65 -6.59 -19.02
CA ASN A 705 27.10 -7.32 -17.86
C ASN A 705 25.82 -6.65 -17.30
N ASP A 706 25.04 -6.00 -18.18
CA ASP A 706 23.88 -5.17 -17.86
C ASP A 706 24.15 -4.05 -16.81
N GLN A 707 25.40 -3.58 -16.69
CA GLN A 707 25.72 -2.38 -15.91
C GLN A 707 25.21 -1.10 -16.59
N SER A 708 24.97 -1.13 -17.91
CA SER A 708 24.37 -0.04 -18.66
C SER A 708 23.57 -0.56 -19.85
N ASP A 709 22.52 0.19 -20.22
CA ASP A 709 21.80 -0.03 -21.48
C ASP A 709 22.67 0.26 -22.71
N TYR A 710 23.75 1.02 -22.57
CA TYR A 710 24.54 1.57 -23.68
C TYR A 710 25.86 0.81 -23.89
N LEU A 711 26.14 0.40 -25.13
CA LEU A 711 27.41 -0.22 -25.55
C LEU A 711 27.88 0.34 -26.88
N TRP A 712 29.09 0.89 -26.91
CA TRP A 712 29.75 1.38 -28.12
C TRP A 712 30.59 0.29 -28.79
N TYR A 713 30.26 -0.04 -30.04
CA TYR A 713 31.05 -0.89 -30.93
C TYR A 713 31.81 0.01 -31.92
N MET A 714 33.14 0.09 -31.81
CA MET A 714 33.98 0.96 -32.64
C MET A 714 34.97 0.18 -33.50
N THR A 715 35.11 0.53 -34.79
CA THR A 715 36.20 0.02 -35.64
C THR A 715 36.82 1.13 -36.49
N THR A 716 38.01 0.86 -37.06
CA THR A 716 38.72 1.76 -37.97
C THR A 716 38.89 1.09 -39.33
N VAL A 717 38.32 1.70 -40.37
CA VAL A 717 38.45 1.27 -41.77
C VAL A 717 39.43 2.19 -42.50
N LYS A 718 40.32 1.64 -43.34
CA LYS A 718 41.28 2.42 -44.13
C LYS A 718 41.03 2.23 -45.62
N PHE A 719 40.60 3.29 -46.30
CA PHE A 719 40.44 3.31 -47.76
C PHE A 719 41.72 3.85 -48.41
N LYS A 720 42.32 3.10 -49.34
CA LYS A 720 43.51 3.53 -50.09
C LYS A 720 43.11 4.48 -51.22
N LYS A 721 43.99 5.37 -51.69
CA LYS A 721 43.69 6.24 -52.86
C LYS A 721 43.40 5.47 -54.17
N ARG A 722 43.81 4.21 -54.28
CA ARG A 722 43.56 3.29 -55.42
C ARG A 722 42.39 2.31 -55.19
N ASP A 723 41.66 2.47 -54.09
CA ASP A 723 40.55 1.59 -53.70
C ASP A 723 39.32 1.94 -54.56
N PRO A 724 38.72 1.02 -55.35
CA PRO A 724 37.76 1.37 -56.41
C PRO A 724 36.49 2.11 -55.94
N ILE A 725 36.20 2.08 -54.64
CA ILE A 725 35.06 2.76 -54.00
C ILE A 725 35.47 3.98 -53.14
N SER A 726 36.77 4.29 -53.00
CA SER A 726 37.26 5.43 -52.20
C SER A 726 36.69 6.76 -52.70
N GLY A 727 35.98 7.49 -51.82
CA GLY A 727 35.42 8.81 -52.10
C GLY A 727 34.04 8.82 -52.75
N LYS A 728 33.54 7.66 -53.21
CA LYS A 728 32.14 7.45 -53.58
C LYS A 728 31.25 7.42 -52.34
N ILE A 729 29.94 7.52 -52.54
CA ILE A 729 28.95 7.14 -51.53
C ILE A 729 28.93 5.61 -51.46
N MET A 730 28.85 5.07 -50.24
CA MET A 730 28.81 3.65 -49.93
C MET A 730 27.77 3.40 -48.85
N SER A 731 26.99 2.33 -48.96
CA SER A 731 26.08 1.92 -47.89
C SER A 731 26.88 1.27 -46.75
N LEU A 732 26.58 1.66 -45.51
CA LEU A 732 26.95 0.94 -44.30
C LEU A 732 25.73 0.13 -43.85
N ARG A 733 25.87 -1.19 -43.85
CA ARG A 733 24.82 -2.16 -43.52
C ARG A 733 25.20 -2.94 -42.26
N VAL A 734 24.36 -2.87 -41.24
CA VAL A 734 24.56 -3.50 -39.92
C VAL A 734 23.38 -4.42 -39.65
N ASN A 735 23.64 -5.73 -39.55
CA ASN A 735 22.64 -6.66 -39.00
C ASN A 735 22.69 -6.59 -37.47
N SER A 736 21.52 -6.39 -36.84
CA SER A 736 21.42 -5.91 -35.46
C SER A 736 20.34 -6.66 -34.67
N THR A 737 20.65 -6.90 -33.39
CA THR A 737 19.69 -7.26 -32.33
C THR A 737 19.64 -6.20 -31.22
N ALA A 738 20.17 -5.00 -31.48
CA ALA A 738 20.11 -3.87 -30.56
C ALA A 738 18.69 -3.30 -30.52
N HIS A 739 18.15 -3.04 -29.34
CA HIS A 739 16.79 -2.49 -29.18
C HIS A 739 16.67 -1.09 -29.80
N VAL A 740 17.72 -0.26 -29.62
CA VAL A 740 17.97 0.94 -30.45
C VAL A 740 19.42 0.92 -30.91
N LEU A 741 19.67 1.42 -32.12
CA LEU A 741 20.99 1.56 -32.74
C LEU A 741 21.16 2.99 -33.25
N HIS A 742 22.26 3.66 -32.86
CA HIS A 742 22.69 4.94 -33.45
C HIS A 742 24.06 4.75 -34.12
N ALA A 743 24.20 5.20 -35.37
CA ALA A 743 25.45 5.04 -36.11
C ALA A 743 26.17 6.38 -36.30
N PHE A 744 27.49 6.36 -36.09
CA PHE A 744 28.39 7.51 -36.22
C PHE A 744 29.57 7.16 -37.12
N VAL A 745 29.95 8.08 -38.01
CA VAL A 745 31.14 7.94 -38.86
C VAL A 745 31.98 9.20 -38.75
N ASN A 746 33.24 9.02 -38.34
CA ASN A 746 34.19 10.11 -38.06
C ASN A 746 33.62 11.15 -37.06
N GLY A 747 32.90 10.70 -36.04
CA GLY A 747 32.24 11.54 -35.02
C GLY A 747 30.87 12.12 -35.44
N LYS A 748 30.54 12.16 -36.73
CA LYS A 748 29.22 12.63 -37.18
C LYS A 748 28.17 11.52 -37.08
N HIS A 749 27.03 11.80 -36.43
CA HIS A 749 25.85 10.95 -36.49
C HIS A 749 25.31 10.84 -37.93
N ILE A 750 25.09 9.62 -38.41
CA ILE A 750 24.56 9.33 -39.77
C ILE A 750 23.11 8.83 -39.77
N GLY A 751 22.57 8.49 -38.60
CA GLY A 751 21.20 8.03 -38.42
C GLY A 751 21.08 6.92 -37.39
N ASN A 752 19.86 6.73 -36.92
CA ASN A 752 19.47 5.75 -35.91
C ASN A 752 18.27 4.91 -36.38
N GLN A 753 18.01 3.81 -35.69
CA GLN A 753 16.85 2.93 -35.87
C GLN A 753 16.53 2.23 -34.55
N HIS A 754 15.28 1.85 -34.34
CA HIS A 754 14.85 1.03 -33.21
C HIS A 754 14.09 -0.20 -33.71
N ALA A 755 13.95 -1.21 -32.85
CA ALA A 755 13.10 -2.36 -33.16
C ALA A 755 11.62 -1.99 -33.04
N GLU A 756 10.82 -2.40 -34.01
CA GLU A 756 9.37 -2.18 -34.04
C GLU A 756 8.63 -3.49 -33.78
N ASN A 757 7.42 -3.43 -33.21
CA ASN A 757 6.51 -4.56 -33.08
C ASN A 757 7.14 -5.82 -32.41
N GLY A 758 8.06 -5.61 -31.45
CA GLY A 758 8.81 -6.68 -30.76
C GLY A 758 9.84 -7.44 -31.62
N LYS A 759 10.09 -7.00 -32.87
CA LYS A 759 10.99 -7.68 -33.82
C LYS A 759 12.42 -7.15 -33.70
N PHE A 760 13.16 -7.69 -32.74
CA PHE A 760 14.51 -7.18 -32.41
C PHE A 760 15.58 -7.44 -33.47
N ASN A 761 15.39 -8.42 -34.38
CA ASN A 761 16.33 -8.69 -35.48
C ASN A 761 15.98 -7.84 -36.71
N TYR A 762 16.84 -6.89 -37.07
CA TYR A 762 16.68 -6.03 -38.24
C TYR A 762 18.02 -5.62 -38.86
N ILE A 763 17.93 -5.08 -40.08
CA ILE A 763 19.07 -4.54 -40.82
C ILE A 763 18.97 -3.02 -40.84
N PHE A 764 19.96 -2.35 -40.25
CA PHE A 764 20.17 -0.92 -40.41
C PHE A 764 21.03 -0.67 -41.65
N GLU A 765 20.58 0.20 -42.55
CA GLU A 765 21.32 0.54 -43.77
C GLU A 765 21.25 2.04 -44.06
N LYS A 766 22.41 2.70 -44.23
CA LYS A 766 22.53 4.14 -44.54
C LYS A 766 23.69 4.44 -45.47
N ASP A 767 23.49 5.40 -46.36
CA ASP A 767 24.54 5.93 -47.26
C ASP A 767 25.54 6.82 -46.52
N VAL A 768 26.82 6.56 -46.76
CA VAL A 768 27.96 7.20 -46.09
C VAL A 768 29.03 7.60 -47.12
N LYS A 769 29.46 8.86 -47.08
CA LYS A 769 30.64 9.32 -47.83
C LYS A 769 31.90 9.21 -46.98
N PHE A 770 32.56 8.05 -47.05
CA PHE A 770 33.82 7.84 -46.34
C PHE A 770 34.96 8.68 -46.96
N LYS A 771 35.87 9.16 -46.10
CA LYS A 771 37.07 9.91 -46.50
C LYS A 771 38.14 8.95 -47.03
N SER A 772 39.05 9.44 -47.89
CA SER A 772 40.25 8.65 -48.22
C SER A 772 41.18 8.59 -47.00
N GLY A 773 41.88 7.47 -46.80
CA GLY A 773 42.66 7.22 -45.59
C GLY A 773 41.83 6.64 -44.45
N ARG A 774 42.08 7.10 -43.21
CA ARG A 774 41.46 6.58 -41.99
C ARG A 774 40.02 7.06 -41.84
N ASN A 775 39.10 6.13 -41.58
CA ASN A 775 37.76 6.42 -41.06
C ASN A 775 37.53 5.65 -39.76
N VAL A 776 36.79 6.23 -38.83
CA VAL A 776 36.26 5.55 -37.65
C VAL A 776 34.77 5.35 -37.84
N ILE A 777 34.29 4.13 -37.60
CA ILE A 777 32.88 3.78 -37.49
C ILE A 777 32.62 3.49 -36.02
N ALA A 778 31.58 4.08 -35.45
CA ALA A 778 31.13 3.82 -34.09
C ALA A 778 29.62 3.60 -34.11
N LEU A 779 29.20 2.49 -33.53
CA LEU A 779 27.80 2.08 -33.46
C LEU A 779 27.45 2.01 -31.97
N LEU A 780 26.52 2.86 -31.53
CA LEU A 780 25.97 2.79 -30.18
C LEU A 780 24.78 1.84 -30.21
N SER A 781 24.93 0.72 -29.51
CA SER A 781 23.92 -0.28 -29.25
C SER A 781 23.23 0.03 -27.92
N ILE A 782 21.91 -0.07 -27.90
CA ILE A 782 21.08 0.16 -26.72
C ILE A 782 20.22 -1.07 -26.45
N THR A 783 20.12 -1.48 -25.18
CA THR A 783 19.05 -2.36 -24.67
C THR A 783 17.92 -1.54 -24.06
N VAL A 784 16.73 -2.13 -23.97
CA VAL A 784 15.55 -1.52 -23.32
C VAL A 784 14.94 -2.64 -22.48
N GLY A 785 15.66 -2.98 -21.40
CA GLY A 785 15.54 -4.27 -20.72
C GLY A 785 15.96 -5.46 -21.58
N LEU A 786 16.05 -6.63 -20.97
CA LEU A 786 16.45 -7.90 -21.59
C LEU A 786 15.31 -8.92 -21.60
N ALA A 787 15.35 -9.86 -22.55
CA ALA A 787 14.37 -10.92 -22.74
C ALA A 787 14.08 -11.69 -21.42
N ASN A 788 12.81 -11.86 -21.07
CA ASN A 788 12.37 -12.36 -19.77
C ASN A 788 11.62 -13.71 -19.80
N TYR A 789 11.29 -14.22 -21.00
CA TYR A 789 10.42 -15.40 -21.16
C TYR A 789 10.80 -16.31 -22.36
N GLY A 790 10.36 -17.57 -22.28
CA GLY A 790 10.53 -18.64 -23.27
C GLY A 790 11.67 -19.60 -22.94
N ALA A 791 11.75 -20.74 -23.63
CA ALA A 791 12.89 -21.64 -23.51
C ALA A 791 14.17 -21.01 -24.10
N PHE A 792 15.33 -21.29 -23.48
CA PHE A 792 16.66 -20.82 -23.89
C PHE A 792 16.77 -19.31 -24.15
N PHE A 793 15.98 -18.48 -23.44
CA PHE A 793 15.95 -17.04 -23.67
C PHE A 793 17.29 -16.34 -23.38
N GLU A 794 18.12 -16.93 -22.53
CA GLU A 794 19.45 -16.45 -22.17
C GLU A 794 20.42 -16.49 -23.36
N SER A 795 20.24 -17.45 -24.27
CA SER A 795 21.06 -17.65 -25.47
C SER A 795 20.70 -16.71 -26.63
N LYS A 796 19.59 -15.97 -26.52
CA LYS A 796 19.15 -15.04 -27.57
C LYS A 796 20.15 -13.87 -27.65
N PRO A 797 20.70 -13.56 -28.84
CA PRO A 797 21.66 -12.49 -28.98
C PRO A 797 21.05 -11.12 -28.66
N ALA A 798 21.86 -10.23 -28.08
CA ALA A 798 21.51 -8.84 -27.84
C ALA A 798 22.61 -7.90 -28.35
N GLY A 799 22.20 -6.76 -28.91
CA GLY A 799 23.13 -5.79 -29.48
C GLY A 799 23.62 -6.17 -30.87
N ILE A 800 24.89 -5.89 -31.19
CA ILE A 800 25.42 -5.98 -32.56
C ILE A 800 26.31 -7.20 -32.73
N THR A 801 25.70 -8.35 -33.00
CA THR A 801 26.40 -9.61 -33.34
C THR A 801 26.77 -9.72 -34.82
N GLY A 802 26.24 -8.83 -35.67
CA GLY A 802 26.56 -8.77 -37.11
C GLY A 802 25.79 -9.76 -37.98
N PRO A 803 26.21 -9.96 -39.25
CA PRO A 803 27.40 -9.36 -39.88
C PRO A 803 27.28 -7.86 -40.16
N ILE A 804 28.41 -7.22 -40.46
CA ILE A 804 28.50 -5.78 -40.78
C ILE A 804 29.24 -5.61 -42.11
N PHE A 805 28.65 -4.89 -43.06
CA PHE A 805 29.19 -4.68 -44.39
C PHE A 805 29.29 -3.19 -44.75
N ILE A 806 30.31 -2.83 -45.55
CA ILE A 806 30.27 -1.64 -46.40
C ILE A 806 30.08 -2.12 -47.85
N THR A 807 29.10 -1.58 -48.55
CA THR A 807 28.83 -1.88 -49.97
C THR A 807 29.01 -0.64 -50.83
N GLY A 808 29.55 -0.79 -52.05
CA GLY A 808 29.75 0.32 -52.98
C GLY A 808 29.88 -0.15 -54.42
N ARG A 809 29.52 0.71 -55.39
CA ARG A 809 29.52 0.35 -56.82
C ARG A 809 30.74 0.86 -57.58
N ASN A 810 31.16 0.09 -58.59
CA ASN A 810 32.22 0.44 -59.52
C ASN A 810 31.86 0.04 -60.95
N GLY A 811 31.21 0.97 -61.68
CA GLY A 811 30.39 0.56 -62.83
C GLY A 811 29.26 -0.32 -62.33
N ASP A 812 29.03 -1.44 -63.01
CA ASP A 812 28.03 -2.44 -62.65
C ASP A 812 28.48 -3.37 -61.51
N GLU A 813 29.78 -3.41 -61.19
CA GLU A 813 30.31 -4.23 -60.08
C GLU A 813 29.86 -3.69 -58.71
N THR A 814 29.37 -4.58 -57.85
CA THR A 814 29.12 -4.27 -56.43
C THR A 814 30.23 -4.86 -55.57
N ILE A 815 31.01 -3.99 -54.93
CA ILE A 815 32.12 -4.34 -54.05
C ILE A 815 31.62 -4.33 -52.60
N VAL A 816 31.80 -5.44 -51.90
CA VAL A 816 31.43 -5.63 -50.49
C VAL A 816 32.68 -5.76 -49.64
N LYS A 817 32.71 -5.07 -48.50
CA LYS A 817 33.73 -5.23 -47.46
C LYS A 817 33.07 -5.68 -46.17
N ASP A 818 33.37 -6.89 -45.75
CA ASP A 818 32.95 -7.43 -44.45
C ASP A 818 33.83 -6.85 -43.32
N LEU A 819 33.17 -6.36 -42.27
CA LEU A 819 33.79 -5.80 -41.06
C LEU A 819 33.57 -6.71 -39.84
N SER A 820 32.91 -7.86 -39.96
CA SER A 820 32.53 -8.72 -38.84
C SER A 820 33.76 -9.26 -38.09
N ALA A 821 34.82 -9.61 -38.83
CA ALA A 821 36.12 -10.04 -38.31
C ALA A 821 37.17 -8.90 -38.18
N HIS A 822 36.74 -7.63 -38.20
CA HIS A 822 37.66 -6.52 -37.93
C HIS A 822 38.10 -6.50 -36.46
N LYS A 823 39.17 -5.75 -36.17
CA LYS A 823 39.42 -5.30 -34.80
C LYS A 823 38.36 -4.28 -34.38
N TRP A 824 37.51 -4.68 -33.45
CA TRP A 824 36.52 -3.86 -32.76
C TRP A 824 37.06 -3.40 -31.40
N SER A 825 36.60 -2.24 -30.93
CA SER A 825 36.90 -1.67 -29.63
C SER A 825 35.60 -1.30 -28.94
N TYR A 826 35.51 -1.60 -27.65
CA TYR A 826 34.27 -1.51 -26.90
C TYR A 826 34.39 -0.43 -25.82
N LYS A 827 33.32 0.35 -25.65
CA LYS A 827 33.09 1.15 -24.44
C LYS A 827 31.70 0.85 -23.86
N THR A 828 31.65 0.47 -22.60
CA THR A 828 30.38 0.35 -21.85
C THR A 828 29.93 1.73 -21.35
N GLY A 829 28.62 1.98 -21.41
CA GLY A 829 27.97 3.14 -20.81
C GLY A 829 28.14 4.47 -21.53
N LEU A 830 27.80 5.53 -20.79
CA LEU A 830 27.89 6.93 -21.18
C LEU A 830 28.73 7.68 -20.14
N ASN A 831 29.53 8.64 -20.59
CA ASN A 831 30.40 9.41 -19.69
C ASN A 831 29.55 10.23 -18.69
N GLY A 832 28.34 10.66 -19.06
CA GLY A 832 27.39 11.29 -18.15
C GLY A 832 26.89 10.40 -16.99
N PHE A 833 26.86 9.08 -17.18
CA PHE A 833 26.54 8.13 -16.08
C PHE A 833 27.75 7.95 -15.17
N GLU A 834 28.95 7.81 -15.74
CA GLU A 834 30.22 7.69 -15.00
C GLU A 834 30.52 8.93 -14.15
N ASN A 835 30.25 10.12 -14.70
CA ASN A 835 30.40 11.40 -14.01
C ASN A 835 29.17 11.75 -13.14
N GLN A 836 28.23 10.82 -12.99
CA GLN A 836 27.06 10.88 -12.09
C GLN A 836 26.27 12.20 -12.21
N LEU A 837 26.01 12.65 -13.45
CA LEU A 837 25.39 13.96 -13.74
C LEU A 837 23.95 14.09 -13.20
N PHE A 838 23.32 12.97 -12.87
CA PHE A 838 22.02 12.88 -12.21
C PHE A 838 22.04 13.25 -10.72
N ARG A 839 23.22 13.30 -10.06
CA ARG A 839 23.33 13.71 -8.65
C ARG A 839 23.19 15.23 -8.50
N THR A 840 22.41 15.65 -7.50
CA THR A 840 22.13 17.05 -7.16
C THR A 840 23.40 17.90 -7.05
N GLU A 841 24.42 17.35 -6.36
CA GLU A 841 25.69 18.01 -6.00
C GLU A 841 26.79 17.94 -7.08
N SER A 842 26.52 17.40 -8.28
CA SER A 842 27.58 17.22 -9.30
C SER A 842 28.23 18.55 -9.68
N MET A 843 29.52 18.73 -9.36
CA MET A 843 30.35 19.93 -9.66
C MET A 843 30.60 20.17 -11.17
N SER A 844 29.84 19.52 -12.04
CA SER A 844 29.88 19.74 -13.49
C SER A 844 29.39 21.13 -13.86
N LYS A 845 30.04 21.75 -14.86
CA LYS A 845 29.51 22.98 -15.47
C LYS A 845 28.31 22.64 -16.37
N TRP A 846 27.24 23.40 -16.21
CA TRP A 846 26.03 23.39 -17.05
C TRP A 846 25.87 24.77 -17.70
N SER A 847 25.32 24.83 -18.92
CA SER A 847 24.96 26.09 -19.57
C SER A 847 23.49 26.44 -19.30
N VAL A 848 23.21 27.69 -18.96
CA VAL A 848 21.84 28.25 -18.99
C VAL A 848 21.55 28.97 -20.32
N GLU A 849 22.59 29.30 -21.09
CA GLU A 849 22.46 29.95 -22.39
C GLU A 849 22.18 28.93 -23.50
N GLY A 850 21.32 29.31 -24.44
CA GLY A 850 21.11 28.57 -25.70
C GLY A 850 20.67 27.12 -25.52
N VAL A 851 19.72 26.86 -24.61
CA VAL A 851 19.13 25.52 -24.40
C VAL A 851 18.66 24.96 -25.74
N PRO A 852 19.26 23.87 -26.26
CA PRO A 852 18.96 23.37 -27.58
C PRO A 852 17.67 22.56 -27.55
N PHE A 853 16.94 22.59 -28.67
CA PHE A 853 15.84 21.66 -28.91
C PHE A 853 16.27 20.63 -29.96
N ASN A 854 15.76 19.40 -29.84
CA ASN A 854 16.00 18.28 -30.76
C ASN A 854 17.49 17.89 -30.94
N ARG A 855 18.34 18.19 -29.94
CA ARG A 855 19.74 17.75 -29.90
C ARG A 855 19.85 16.36 -29.26
N THR A 856 20.19 15.36 -30.06
CA THR A 856 20.56 14.00 -29.58
C THR A 856 21.68 14.04 -28.52
N MET A 857 21.68 13.06 -27.62
CA MET A 857 22.70 12.85 -26.58
C MET A 857 22.96 14.12 -25.73
N THR A 858 21.90 14.66 -25.14
CA THR A 858 21.90 15.89 -24.34
C THR A 858 21.45 15.64 -22.91
N TRP A 859 22.09 16.28 -21.95
CA TRP A 859 21.63 16.34 -20.57
C TRP A 859 20.92 17.66 -20.30
N TYR A 860 19.78 17.59 -19.59
CA TYR A 860 19.06 18.74 -19.06
C TYR A 860 18.91 18.64 -17.54
N LYS A 861 18.97 19.78 -16.84
CA LYS A 861 18.75 19.90 -15.39
C LYS A 861 17.90 21.14 -15.09
N ALA A 862 16.82 20.96 -14.34
CA ALA A 862 15.94 22.03 -13.86
C ALA A 862 15.68 21.87 -12.35
N THR A 863 15.25 22.96 -11.73
CA THR A 863 14.79 23.01 -10.33
C THR A 863 13.30 23.32 -10.26
N PHE A 864 12.59 22.75 -9.27
CA PHE A 864 11.15 22.92 -9.07
C PHE A 864 10.73 22.80 -7.60
N LYS A 865 9.56 23.34 -7.24
CA LYS A 865 8.89 23.16 -5.95
C LYS A 865 8.03 21.89 -5.98
N ALA A 866 8.06 21.12 -4.88
CA ALA A 866 7.19 19.95 -4.73
C ALA A 866 5.71 20.36 -4.81
N PRO A 867 4.85 19.66 -5.59
CA PRO A 867 3.44 19.98 -5.68
C PRO A 867 2.72 19.91 -4.33
N LEU A 868 1.72 20.76 -4.14
CA LEU A 868 0.97 20.85 -2.87
C LEU A 868 0.17 19.57 -2.56
N GLY A 869 -0.25 19.44 -1.30
CA GLY A 869 -1.11 18.36 -0.82
C GLY A 869 -0.47 16.96 -0.83
N ASN A 870 -1.31 15.93 -0.73
CA ASN A 870 -0.89 14.53 -0.63
C ASN A 870 -1.18 13.70 -1.91
N ASP A 871 -1.90 14.26 -2.88
CA ASP A 871 -2.22 13.65 -4.18
C ASP A 871 -0.93 13.12 -4.86
N PRO A 872 -0.91 11.91 -5.45
CA PRO A 872 0.32 11.38 -6.05
C PRO A 872 0.84 12.24 -7.21
N VAL A 873 2.16 12.27 -7.40
CA VAL A 873 2.82 13.18 -8.35
C VAL A 873 3.27 12.43 -9.60
N VAL A 874 3.10 13.08 -10.75
CA VAL A 874 3.69 12.66 -12.02
C VAL A 874 4.46 13.82 -12.65
N VAL A 875 5.44 13.47 -13.49
CA VAL A 875 5.98 14.41 -14.49
C VAL A 875 5.44 14.03 -15.86
N ASP A 876 4.88 15.03 -16.56
CA ASP A 876 4.48 14.94 -17.96
C ASP A 876 5.73 15.21 -18.81
N LEU A 877 6.23 14.19 -19.51
CA LEU A 877 7.45 14.27 -20.33
C LEU A 877 7.15 14.50 -21.82
N MET A 878 5.92 14.91 -22.17
CA MET A 878 5.55 15.28 -23.53
C MET A 878 6.55 16.31 -24.13
N GLY A 879 6.88 16.13 -25.40
CA GLY A 879 7.90 16.94 -26.10
C GLY A 879 9.32 16.36 -26.07
N LEU A 880 9.61 15.41 -25.18
CA LEU A 880 10.88 14.68 -25.16
C LEU A 880 10.90 13.48 -26.12
N GLY A 881 12.10 12.99 -26.41
CA GLY A 881 12.35 11.88 -27.34
C GLY A 881 12.35 10.53 -26.63
N LYS A 882 13.55 10.10 -26.21
CA LYS A 882 13.82 8.88 -25.44
C LYS A 882 14.93 9.15 -24.44
N GLY A 883 14.88 8.55 -23.26
CA GLY A 883 15.87 8.84 -22.24
C GLY A 883 15.72 8.12 -20.92
N THR A 884 16.23 8.77 -19.88
CA THR A 884 16.13 8.38 -18.47
C THR A 884 15.98 9.64 -17.62
N ALA A 885 15.18 9.58 -16.56
CA ALA A 885 14.86 10.73 -15.72
C ALA A 885 15.19 10.46 -14.24
N TRP A 886 15.64 11.49 -13.54
CA TRP A 886 15.96 11.43 -12.11
C TRP A 886 15.34 12.61 -11.36
N VAL A 887 14.77 12.34 -10.18
CA VAL A 887 14.28 13.34 -9.24
C VAL A 887 15.10 13.26 -7.95
N ASN A 888 15.81 14.34 -7.62
CA ASN A 888 16.75 14.41 -6.50
C ASN A 888 17.81 13.29 -6.50
N GLY A 889 18.17 12.78 -7.68
CA GLY A 889 19.10 11.66 -7.86
C GLY A 889 18.46 10.27 -7.87
N ASN A 890 17.18 10.12 -7.47
CA ASN A 890 16.44 8.87 -7.58
C ASN A 890 16.00 8.66 -9.04
N ASN A 891 16.27 7.50 -9.63
CA ASN A 891 15.94 7.22 -11.02
C ASN A 891 14.47 6.78 -11.15
N ILE A 892 13.63 7.66 -11.70
CA ILE A 892 12.19 7.40 -11.88
C ILE A 892 11.88 6.51 -13.09
N GLY A 893 12.91 6.12 -13.86
CA GLY A 893 12.82 5.15 -14.94
C GLY A 893 13.32 5.67 -16.29
N ARG A 894 13.20 4.80 -17.30
CA ARG A 894 13.34 5.18 -18.71
C ARG A 894 12.14 6.04 -19.14
N TYR A 895 12.32 6.87 -20.16
CA TYR A 895 11.20 7.54 -20.82
C TYR A 895 11.30 7.37 -22.34
N TRP A 896 10.14 7.34 -23.02
CA TRP A 896 10.06 7.32 -24.48
C TRP A 896 8.70 7.84 -25.00
N PRO A 897 8.25 9.06 -24.63
CA PRO A 897 6.96 9.60 -25.05
C PRO A 897 6.89 9.91 -26.57
N ALA A 898 8.04 9.95 -27.28
CA ALA A 898 8.04 9.98 -28.74
C ALA A 898 7.71 8.63 -29.40
N PHE A 899 7.59 7.53 -28.64
CA PHE A 899 7.04 6.28 -29.17
C PHE A 899 5.51 6.34 -29.10
N ILE A 900 4.92 6.71 -30.25
CA ILE A 900 3.48 6.79 -30.45
C ILE A 900 2.95 5.39 -30.77
N SER A 901 1.79 5.04 -30.21
CA SER A 901 1.09 3.79 -30.52
C SER A 901 0.40 3.83 -31.88
N SER A 902 0.05 2.68 -32.45
CA SER A 902 -0.72 2.65 -33.70
C SER A 902 -2.10 3.32 -33.52
N GLU A 903 -2.46 4.22 -34.45
CA GLU A 903 -3.76 4.91 -34.52
C GLU A 903 -4.95 3.93 -34.65
N ASN A 904 -4.72 2.75 -35.22
CA ASN A 904 -5.80 1.83 -35.62
C ASN A 904 -6.00 0.69 -34.60
N GLY A 905 -7.27 0.32 -34.37
CA GLY A 905 -7.63 -0.84 -33.55
C GLY A 905 -7.56 -0.59 -32.04
N CYS A 906 -8.03 0.57 -31.59
CA CYS A 906 -8.65 0.73 -30.28
C CYS A 906 -10.17 0.78 -30.49
N ASN A 907 -10.95 0.30 -29.53
CA ASN A 907 -12.42 0.34 -29.63
C ASN A 907 -12.99 1.36 -28.64
N VAL A 908 -13.84 2.27 -29.13
CA VAL A 908 -14.51 3.30 -28.32
C VAL A 908 -15.42 2.70 -27.25
N LYS A 909 -15.91 1.45 -27.45
CA LYS A 909 -16.68 0.70 -26.46
C LYS A 909 -16.12 -0.72 -26.31
N CYS A 910 -15.46 -0.98 -25.19
CA CYS A 910 -15.15 -2.34 -24.74
C CYS A 910 -16.45 -3.08 -24.36
N ASN A 911 -16.56 -4.36 -24.70
CA ASN A 911 -17.65 -5.24 -24.27
C ASN A 911 -17.08 -6.28 -23.28
N TYR A 912 -17.65 -6.36 -22.07
CA TYR A 912 -17.23 -7.36 -21.09
C TYR A 912 -17.58 -8.78 -21.53
N LYS A 913 -18.70 -8.98 -22.25
CA LYS A 913 -19.22 -10.31 -22.58
C LYS A 913 -18.24 -11.10 -23.47
N GLY A 914 -18.15 -12.41 -23.21
CA GLY A 914 -17.30 -13.36 -23.92
C GLY A 914 -15.82 -13.33 -23.55
N ALA A 915 -15.07 -14.33 -23.96
CA ALA A 915 -13.70 -14.56 -23.50
C ALA A 915 -12.74 -13.36 -23.73
N TYR A 916 -11.96 -13.02 -22.71
CA TYR A 916 -10.95 -11.96 -22.72
C TYR A 916 -9.59 -12.43 -23.25
N HIS A 917 -8.92 -11.52 -23.94
CA HIS A 917 -7.53 -11.58 -24.38
C HIS A 917 -7.01 -10.13 -24.43
N ALA A 918 -5.69 -9.92 -24.34
CA ALA A 918 -5.10 -8.60 -24.15
C ALA A 918 -5.49 -7.57 -25.23
N GLU A 919 -5.73 -8.02 -26.46
CA GLU A 919 -6.12 -7.19 -27.60
C GLU A 919 -7.62 -6.85 -27.65
N LYS A 920 -8.46 -7.49 -26.83
CA LYS A 920 -9.93 -7.34 -26.87
C LYS A 920 -10.37 -5.89 -26.58
N CYS A 921 -9.70 -5.24 -25.63
CA CYS A 921 -10.05 -3.89 -25.18
C CYS A 921 -8.79 -3.04 -24.99
N LEU A 922 -8.49 -2.27 -26.05
CA LEU A 922 -7.32 -1.41 -26.16
C LEU A 922 -7.73 0.07 -26.21
N THR A 923 -6.99 0.91 -25.49
CA THR A 923 -7.11 2.39 -25.50
C THR A 923 -5.76 3.04 -25.86
N ASN A 924 -5.71 4.38 -25.91
CA ASN A 924 -4.49 5.14 -26.15
C ASN A 924 -3.83 4.80 -27.51
N CYS A 925 -4.63 4.80 -28.59
CA CYS A 925 -4.18 4.70 -29.98
C CYS A 925 -3.81 6.08 -30.54
N GLY A 926 -2.72 6.20 -31.30
CA GLY A 926 -2.25 7.48 -31.87
C GLY A 926 -1.62 8.43 -30.84
N GLU A 927 -1.40 7.95 -29.62
CA GLU A 927 -0.88 8.70 -28.47
C GLU A 927 0.43 8.09 -27.97
N PRO A 928 1.28 8.82 -27.22
CA PRO A 928 2.46 8.27 -26.56
C PRO A 928 2.11 7.03 -25.73
N THR A 929 2.85 5.92 -25.90
CA THR A 929 2.64 4.71 -25.07
C THR A 929 2.74 5.03 -23.57
N GLN A 930 3.68 5.90 -23.17
CA GLN A 930 3.72 6.48 -21.83
C GLN A 930 4.09 7.96 -21.90
N ARG A 931 3.16 8.81 -21.46
CA ARG A 931 3.33 10.28 -21.34
C ARG A 931 3.68 10.74 -19.93
N TRP A 932 3.00 10.17 -18.93
CA TRP A 932 3.19 10.49 -17.51
C TRP A 932 4.09 9.47 -16.84
N TYR A 933 5.00 9.97 -15.99
CA TYR A 933 5.99 9.16 -15.28
C TYR A 933 5.85 9.42 -13.79
N HIS A 934 5.70 8.34 -13.01
CA HIS A 934 5.47 8.41 -11.57
C HIS A 934 6.67 9.03 -10.84
N VAL A 935 6.39 10.00 -9.96
CA VAL A 935 7.37 10.56 -9.04
C VAL A 935 6.85 10.32 -7.61
N PRO A 936 7.32 9.27 -6.92
CA PRO A 936 6.92 8.99 -5.54
C PRO A 936 7.11 10.21 -4.63
N ARG A 937 6.13 10.44 -3.75
CA ARG A 937 6.13 11.57 -2.81
C ARG A 937 7.39 11.60 -1.93
N SER A 938 7.93 10.44 -1.56
CA SER A 938 9.17 10.32 -0.77
C SER A 938 10.47 10.64 -1.52
N PHE A 939 10.44 10.77 -2.85
CA PHE A 939 11.59 11.26 -3.62
C PHE A 939 11.67 12.81 -3.61
N LEU A 940 10.66 13.51 -3.06
CA LEU A 940 10.57 14.96 -3.05
C LEU A 940 10.94 15.56 -1.68
N ASN A 941 11.69 16.66 -1.69
CA ASN A 941 11.81 17.57 -0.57
C ASN A 941 10.59 18.49 -0.54
N ALA A 942 9.75 18.38 0.49
CA ALA A 942 8.49 19.12 0.59
C ALA A 942 8.66 20.59 1.00
N GLN A 943 9.79 20.98 1.59
CA GLN A 943 10.05 22.34 2.09
C GLN A 943 11.17 23.07 1.32
N GLY A 944 11.79 22.43 0.32
CA GLY A 944 12.94 22.93 -0.41
C GLY A 944 12.82 22.85 -1.93
N ASP A 945 13.91 23.17 -2.62
CA ASP A 945 14.03 22.98 -4.06
C ASP A 945 14.29 21.51 -4.39
N ASN A 946 13.62 21.03 -5.44
CA ASN A 946 13.79 19.70 -6.00
C ASN A 946 14.52 19.82 -7.34
N THR A 947 15.33 18.84 -7.69
CA THR A 947 16.06 18.79 -8.97
C THR A 947 15.49 17.70 -9.87
N LEU A 948 15.11 18.07 -11.09
CA LEU A 948 14.86 17.14 -12.19
C LEU A 948 16.09 17.10 -13.10
N VAL A 949 16.66 15.91 -13.32
CA VAL A 949 17.69 15.67 -14.34
C VAL A 949 17.15 14.72 -15.40
N LEU A 950 17.43 15.02 -16.66
CA LEU A 950 17.06 14.23 -17.83
C LEU A 950 18.29 13.92 -18.66
N PHE A 951 18.44 12.69 -19.11
CA PHE A 951 19.29 12.34 -20.25
C PHE A 951 18.41 12.08 -21.47
N GLU A 952 18.56 12.89 -22.51
CA GLU A 952 17.82 12.82 -23.77
C GLU A 952 18.71 12.20 -24.87
N GLU A 953 18.35 11.00 -25.31
CA GLU A 953 19.06 10.20 -26.30
C GLU A 953 18.75 10.67 -27.74
N MET A 954 17.46 10.79 -28.07
CA MET A 954 16.97 11.01 -29.45
C MET A 954 16.83 12.50 -29.82
N GLY A 955 16.75 13.37 -28.82
CA GLY A 955 16.52 14.80 -28.98
C GLY A 955 15.04 15.13 -28.89
N GLY A 956 14.71 16.12 -28.07
CA GLY A 956 13.35 16.66 -27.93
C GLY A 956 13.39 18.11 -27.41
N ASN A 957 12.24 18.63 -27.03
CA ASN A 957 12.06 19.96 -26.44
C ASN A 957 11.63 19.84 -24.96
N PRO A 958 12.48 20.23 -23.98
CA PRO A 958 12.12 20.19 -22.57
C PRO A 958 11.16 21.31 -22.12
N SER A 959 10.80 22.29 -22.98
CA SER A 959 9.92 23.41 -22.60
C SER A 959 8.46 23.02 -22.32
N LEU A 960 8.06 21.80 -22.66
CA LEU A 960 6.72 21.25 -22.40
C LEU A 960 6.65 20.39 -21.12
N VAL A 961 7.81 20.05 -20.55
CA VAL A 961 7.92 19.21 -19.36
C VAL A 961 7.37 19.95 -18.14
N ASN A 962 6.43 19.34 -17.43
CA ASN A 962 5.77 19.95 -16.28
C ASN A 962 5.36 18.89 -15.23
N PHE A 963 5.34 19.29 -13.96
CA PHE A 963 4.87 18.45 -12.86
C PHE A 963 3.37 18.61 -12.64
N GLN A 964 2.70 17.49 -12.35
CA GLN A 964 1.25 17.41 -12.17
C GLN A 964 0.93 16.51 -10.98
N THR A 965 -0.18 16.76 -10.28
CA THR A 965 -0.78 15.78 -9.36
C THR A 965 -1.87 14.98 -10.07
N THR A 966 -2.09 13.74 -9.63
CA THR A 966 -3.18 12.87 -10.10
C THR A 966 -4.24 12.77 -9.00
N ARG A 967 -5.51 13.04 -9.33
CA ARG A 967 -6.61 12.97 -8.35
C ARG A 967 -7.95 12.67 -9.03
N VAL A 968 -8.94 12.26 -8.26
CA VAL A 968 -10.33 12.18 -8.75
C VAL A 968 -10.80 13.59 -9.15
N GLY A 969 -11.40 13.73 -10.34
CA GLY A 969 -11.95 15.00 -10.84
C GLY A 969 -13.45 14.93 -11.17
N SER A 970 -13.97 13.74 -11.44
CA SER A 970 -15.40 13.45 -11.35
C SER A 970 -15.64 12.00 -10.95
N VAL A 971 -16.82 11.73 -10.39
CA VAL A 971 -17.29 10.38 -10.06
C VAL A 971 -18.64 10.14 -10.71
N CYS A 972 -18.86 8.91 -11.14
CA CYS A 972 -20.04 8.51 -11.89
C CYS A 972 -20.63 7.23 -11.31
N ALA A 973 -21.94 7.07 -11.33
CA ALA A 973 -22.57 5.77 -11.08
C ALA A 973 -23.88 5.63 -11.85
N ASN A 974 -24.30 4.39 -12.13
CA ASN A 974 -25.52 4.07 -12.86
C ASN A 974 -26.18 2.84 -12.20
N VAL A 975 -27.11 3.10 -11.28
CA VAL A 975 -27.59 2.12 -10.29
C VAL A 975 -29.08 1.85 -10.48
N ASN A 976 -29.49 0.58 -10.41
CA ASN A 976 -30.89 0.17 -10.54
C ASN A 976 -31.76 0.64 -9.36
N GLU A 977 -33.07 0.80 -9.60
CA GLU A 977 -34.07 1.00 -8.54
C GLU A 977 -33.93 -0.06 -7.42
N LYS A 978 -34.20 0.33 -6.16
CA LYS A 978 -34.12 -0.52 -4.96
C LYS A 978 -32.70 -0.98 -4.60
N LYS A 979 -31.69 -0.23 -5.01
CA LYS A 979 -30.31 -0.31 -4.52
C LYS A 979 -29.88 1.05 -3.96
N ILE A 980 -28.80 1.05 -3.18
CA ILE A 980 -28.14 2.26 -2.69
C ILE A 980 -27.04 2.66 -3.68
N ILE A 981 -26.92 3.95 -3.98
CA ILE A 981 -25.82 4.54 -4.73
C ILE A 981 -24.90 5.27 -3.74
N GLU A 982 -23.59 5.01 -3.82
CA GLU A 982 -22.58 5.70 -3.02
C GLU A 982 -21.67 6.53 -3.93
N LEU A 983 -21.42 7.78 -3.54
CA LEU A 983 -20.56 8.73 -4.24
C LEU A 983 -19.50 9.27 -3.27
N SER A 984 -18.23 9.25 -3.65
CA SER A 984 -17.11 9.70 -2.83
C SER A 984 -15.95 10.27 -3.67
N CYS A 985 -15.51 11.48 -3.35
CA CYS A 985 -14.46 12.23 -4.07
C CYS A 985 -13.04 12.06 -3.45
N ASP A 986 -12.75 10.93 -2.79
CA ASP A 986 -11.50 10.62 -2.06
C ASP A 986 -10.94 11.78 -1.20
N ARG A 987 -11.48 11.95 0.01
CA ARG A 987 -11.05 12.96 1.00
C ARG A 987 -11.19 14.42 0.51
N LYS A 988 -12.07 14.65 -0.45
CA LYS A 988 -12.45 15.98 -0.98
C LYS A 988 -13.97 16.05 -1.07
N PRO A 989 -14.61 17.21 -0.83
CA PRO A 989 -16.05 17.35 -0.94
C PRO A 989 -16.50 17.28 -2.41
N ILE A 990 -17.67 16.67 -2.65
CA ILE A 990 -18.38 16.79 -3.93
C ILE A 990 -18.70 18.28 -4.15
N SER A 991 -18.20 18.85 -5.25
CA SER A 991 -18.28 20.29 -5.51
C SER A 991 -19.52 20.69 -6.32
N ALA A 992 -20.02 19.80 -7.19
CA ALA A 992 -21.23 20.00 -7.97
C ALA A 992 -21.79 18.65 -8.49
N ILE A 993 -23.07 18.62 -8.85
CA ILE A 993 -23.66 17.56 -9.68
C ILE A 993 -23.69 18.05 -11.13
N LYS A 994 -22.92 17.41 -12.03
CA LYS A 994 -22.84 17.75 -13.45
C LYS A 994 -24.01 17.16 -14.26
N PHE A 995 -24.42 15.95 -13.91
CA PHE A 995 -25.55 15.25 -14.52
C PHE A 995 -26.25 14.40 -13.46
N ALA A 996 -27.58 14.34 -13.53
CA ALA A 996 -28.35 13.30 -12.87
C ALA A 996 -29.67 13.04 -13.60
N SER A 997 -30.08 11.78 -13.72
CA SER A 997 -31.34 11.37 -14.31
C SER A 997 -31.82 10.04 -13.74
N PHE A 998 -33.06 9.99 -13.24
CA PHE A 998 -33.74 8.77 -12.81
C PHE A 998 -34.81 8.37 -13.83
N GLY A 999 -34.66 7.19 -14.43
CA GLY A 999 -35.45 6.75 -15.58
C GLY A 999 -34.74 5.64 -16.34
N ASN A 1000 -34.56 5.78 -17.66
CA ASN A 1000 -33.73 4.88 -18.46
C ASN A 1000 -32.51 5.59 -19.11
N PRO A 1001 -31.65 6.28 -18.32
CA PRO A 1001 -30.52 7.04 -18.84
C PRO A 1001 -29.55 6.19 -19.67
N ASN A 1002 -28.93 6.85 -20.65
CA ASN A 1002 -28.01 6.27 -21.62
C ASN A 1002 -26.59 6.85 -21.45
N GLY A 1003 -25.63 6.30 -22.19
CA GLY A 1003 -24.24 6.76 -22.17
C GLY A 1003 -23.39 6.15 -21.05
N ASN A 1004 -22.17 6.65 -20.93
CA ASN A 1004 -21.15 6.19 -19.98
C ASN A 1004 -20.73 7.33 -19.04
N CYS A 1005 -19.86 7.06 -18.07
CA CYS A 1005 -19.26 8.11 -17.24
C CYS A 1005 -18.62 9.22 -18.10
N GLY A 1006 -18.90 10.49 -17.76
CA GLY A 1006 -18.48 11.67 -18.53
C GLY A 1006 -19.38 12.02 -19.73
N SER A 1007 -20.22 11.07 -20.18
CA SER A 1007 -21.08 11.18 -21.38
C SER A 1007 -22.47 10.58 -21.16
N PHE A 1008 -23.05 10.76 -19.97
CA PHE A 1008 -24.42 10.35 -19.68
C PHE A 1008 -25.44 11.27 -20.37
N GLU A 1009 -26.51 10.67 -20.87
CA GLU A 1009 -27.63 11.33 -21.55
C GLU A 1009 -28.96 10.92 -20.92
N LYS A 1010 -29.94 11.84 -20.93
CA LYS A 1010 -31.30 11.55 -20.48
C LYS A 1010 -31.95 10.50 -21.39
N GLY A 1011 -32.72 9.61 -20.78
CA GLY A 1011 -33.41 8.53 -21.49
C GLY A 1011 -34.73 8.96 -22.15
N THR A 1012 -35.47 7.99 -22.68
CA THR A 1012 -36.84 8.19 -23.19
C THR A 1012 -37.90 8.22 -22.07
N CYS A 1013 -37.57 7.72 -20.87
CA CYS A 1013 -38.29 7.99 -19.64
C CYS A 1013 -37.39 8.69 -18.63
N GLU A 1014 -37.95 9.67 -17.93
CA GLU A 1014 -37.32 10.40 -16.85
C GLU A 1014 -38.38 10.77 -15.80
N SER A 1015 -37.95 10.93 -14.54
CA SER A 1015 -38.84 11.29 -13.45
C SER A 1015 -39.30 12.75 -13.49
N SER A 1016 -40.46 13.02 -12.90
CA SER A 1016 -41.08 14.35 -12.82
C SER A 1016 -40.44 15.31 -11.81
N LYS A 1017 -39.55 14.84 -10.94
CA LYS A 1017 -38.75 15.70 -10.03
C LYS A 1017 -37.37 15.97 -10.63
N ASN A 1018 -36.83 17.18 -10.43
CA ASN A 1018 -35.46 17.47 -10.84
C ASN A 1018 -34.47 16.65 -10.00
N THR A 1019 -33.87 15.63 -10.62
CA THR A 1019 -32.92 14.71 -9.99
C THR A 1019 -31.61 15.43 -9.62
N VAL A 1020 -31.22 16.47 -10.38
CA VAL A 1020 -30.00 17.26 -10.11
C VAL A 1020 -30.15 18.08 -8.83
N ASP A 1021 -31.30 18.73 -8.61
CA ASP A 1021 -31.53 19.57 -7.42
C ASP A 1021 -31.50 18.74 -6.13
N ILE A 1022 -32.16 17.56 -6.16
CA ILE A 1022 -32.19 16.61 -5.03
C ILE A 1022 -30.77 16.19 -4.64
N LEU A 1023 -29.97 15.75 -5.61
CA LEU A 1023 -28.58 15.32 -5.35
C LEU A 1023 -27.65 16.49 -5.02
N THR A 1024 -27.92 17.68 -5.53
CA THR A 1024 -27.18 18.90 -5.17
C THR A 1024 -27.40 19.24 -3.70
N GLN A 1025 -28.66 19.26 -3.25
CA GLN A 1025 -29.02 19.51 -1.85
C GLN A 1025 -28.48 18.42 -0.90
N GLU A 1026 -28.43 17.16 -1.34
CA GLU A 1026 -27.99 16.06 -0.48
C GLU A 1026 -26.49 15.79 -0.46
N CYS A 1027 -25.75 16.05 -1.55
CA CYS A 1027 -24.36 15.60 -1.68
C CYS A 1027 -23.32 16.71 -1.74
N VAL A 1028 -23.63 17.90 -2.26
CA VAL A 1028 -22.62 18.95 -2.43
C VAL A 1028 -22.12 19.44 -1.08
N GLY A 1029 -20.80 19.59 -0.96
CA GLY A 1029 -20.10 19.89 0.30
C GLY A 1029 -19.75 18.67 1.15
N LYS A 1030 -20.18 17.44 0.81
CA LYS A 1030 -19.83 16.21 1.53
C LYS A 1030 -18.73 15.42 0.80
N GLU A 1031 -17.80 14.81 1.54
CA GLU A 1031 -16.81 13.89 0.97
C GLU A 1031 -17.40 12.53 0.52
N LYS A 1032 -18.52 12.15 1.14
CA LYS A 1032 -19.29 10.94 0.85
C LYS A 1032 -20.79 11.26 0.86
N CYS A 1033 -21.52 10.70 -0.09
CA CYS A 1033 -22.97 10.75 -0.19
C CYS A 1033 -23.50 9.34 -0.45
N SER A 1034 -24.55 8.93 0.27
CA SER A 1034 -25.20 7.62 0.14
C SER A 1034 -26.71 7.84 0.05
N ILE A 1035 -27.36 7.23 -0.93
CA ILE A 1035 -28.71 7.58 -1.38
C ILE A 1035 -29.49 6.30 -1.77
N ASP A 1036 -30.71 6.15 -1.28
CA ASP A 1036 -31.65 5.13 -1.78
C ASP A 1036 -32.19 5.49 -3.17
N VAL A 1037 -32.02 4.60 -4.16
CA VAL A 1037 -32.58 4.77 -5.51
C VAL A 1037 -34.04 4.34 -5.53
N SER A 1038 -34.94 5.26 -5.16
CA SER A 1038 -36.37 4.99 -4.92
C SER A 1038 -37.31 5.96 -5.65
N THR A 1039 -38.53 5.51 -5.97
CA THR A 1039 -39.55 6.35 -6.64
C THR A 1039 -40.22 7.35 -5.69
N GLU A 1040 -40.23 7.07 -4.39
CA GLU A 1040 -40.66 8.00 -3.34
C GLU A 1040 -39.73 9.21 -3.32
N LYS A 1041 -38.41 8.96 -3.38
CA LYS A 1041 -37.36 9.98 -3.40
C LYS A 1041 -37.33 10.76 -4.70
N PHE A 1042 -37.15 10.09 -5.84
CA PHE A 1042 -36.95 10.75 -7.12
C PHE A 1042 -38.23 11.04 -7.91
N GLY A 1043 -39.38 10.50 -7.51
CA GLY A 1043 -40.59 10.43 -8.34
C GLY A 1043 -40.63 9.14 -9.17
N ALA A 1044 -41.81 8.77 -9.67
CA ALA A 1044 -41.99 7.55 -10.47
C ALA A 1044 -42.00 7.87 -11.97
N PRO A 1045 -40.95 7.52 -12.74
CA PRO A 1045 -40.96 7.65 -14.19
C PRO A 1045 -41.83 6.55 -14.83
N ASP A 1046 -42.64 6.92 -15.82
CA ASP A 1046 -43.25 5.93 -16.73
C ASP A 1046 -42.22 5.50 -17.76
N CYS A 1047 -41.78 4.25 -17.64
CA CYS A 1047 -40.78 3.63 -18.51
C CYS A 1047 -41.35 2.49 -19.36
N SER A 1048 -42.68 2.34 -19.45
CA SER A 1048 -43.35 1.28 -20.23
C SER A 1048 -42.83 -0.15 -19.95
N GLY A 1049 -42.41 -0.42 -18.71
CA GLY A 1049 -41.84 -1.70 -18.28
C GLY A 1049 -40.31 -1.82 -18.36
N ALA A 1050 -39.58 -0.84 -18.91
CA ALA A 1050 -38.12 -0.83 -18.92
C ALA A 1050 -37.51 -0.61 -17.52
N THR A 1051 -36.34 -1.21 -17.27
CA THR A 1051 -35.64 -1.16 -15.97
C THR A 1051 -35.24 0.28 -15.60
N ARG A 1052 -35.76 0.76 -14.47
CA ARG A 1052 -35.43 2.08 -13.92
C ARG A 1052 -34.05 2.10 -13.27
N ARG A 1053 -33.27 3.13 -13.60
CA ARG A 1053 -31.92 3.39 -13.10
C ARG A 1053 -31.73 4.87 -12.79
N LEU A 1054 -30.91 5.17 -11.79
CA LEU A 1054 -30.36 6.49 -11.53
C LEU A 1054 -28.92 6.54 -12.07
N ALA A 1055 -28.68 7.40 -13.07
CA ALA A 1055 -27.34 7.76 -13.49
C ALA A 1055 -26.96 9.14 -12.91
N VAL A 1056 -25.73 9.27 -12.42
CA VAL A 1056 -25.18 10.49 -11.81
C VAL A 1056 -23.75 10.71 -12.29
N GLU A 1057 -23.38 11.98 -12.53
CA GLU A 1057 -22.00 12.44 -12.58
C GLU A 1057 -21.82 13.63 -11.64
N ALA A 1058 -20.86 13.55 -10.71
CA ALA A 1058 -20.54 14.56 -9.71
C ALA A 1058 -19.07 14.99 -9.83
N ILE A 1059 -18.75 16.25 -9.51
CA ILE A 1059 -17.41 16.86 -9.73
C ILE A 1059 -16.60 16.91 -8.41
N CYS A 1060 -15.27 16.74 -8.52
CA CYS A 1060 -14.28 16.80 -7.45
C CYS A 1060 -13.14 17.82 -7.78
#